data_AF-A0A3M7DAX0-F1
#
_entry.id   AF-A0A3M7DAX0-F1
#
_cell.length_a   1.000
_cell.length_b   1.000
_cell.length_c   1.000
_cell.angle_alpha   90.00
_cell.angle_beta   90.00
_cell.angle_gamma   90.00
#
_symmetry.space_group_name_H-M   'P 1'
#
loop_
_entity.id
_entity.type
_entity.pdbx_description
1 polymer ?
#
loop_
_entity_poly.entity_id
_entity_poly.type
_entity_poly.pdbx_seq_one_letter_code
_entity_poly.pdbx_strand_id
1 'polypeptide(L)'
;MAYLAPIHRPSSIRHAIQLSFLDPDSVDLIVAKANRLEIYTPDAQPPFQLVLQHTKSLYGKVTLLEKIRPSSSQTDHLFVGTDRYHYFTLSWDAVNKELKTEKAYVDIAEKAARDSQTGDRVHIDPTSRFMSLECYEGVVNIIPITQAGKGKRKAADAVEVGELQDPIPVRIPEMFVRSSCFLHKRPKGGDKHHNPEIAFLWEDVIAGNKMRLKIRELEFHSTLRPAEDPQSAELEKGREAQGEVELGASHLIPLPPPIYGMLILGETSISYVDEWEYNIQPTPLDEATIFSAWCAIDTQRYALADDYGRLYLLFLHQNDAGEYNGHTLHVLGQTSRASTLVYLDGGMIFLGSHQGDSQVIKIEEQGLQFLQTFPNVAPILDFAVMDMGNRSSDAPVNEFSSGQARIVTGSGAYTDGSLRSVRSGVGLEPLGAIGEMGAPVSAMFGLRSSRSSDFDDTLVVSFVNSTRVFKFDSAGEVEELGVFGGSQMDECTLYAGNLDDGRVVQVTTSTVLVTDPDDSMVQGSWKPTGEARITDVATEGSTVLVSLDGTALVVLSLAGGDVQVQAQKTFGIGSQVSCITLSQSLPGAAVVGFWEGSKVATLSLQDLSELAAQSVAEEEGSLAVPRSLLVARILADQPPTLFIGLADGNVVTFSILSPQQPFTARKSIILGTQQPNFALLPRADGLENVFATCEHPSLIYGSEGRMVYSAITAEDAECVTSFSAEAFPSAIALAGGAEGEVKLAIVDEERTTHVQTLHVGETVRRIAYSAELRAFGLGTIKRTLRAGTEEVVSHFKLVDEIAFQELHTYPLNEDELVECVMRCELDDGSGSGSTAERFVLGTAYLGEQDSMRGRILVLEVTEERKLKLVTEFALKGACKCLAMCQGRIVAALVKTVVIFNLEYQTAGSPQLVKKAAYRTATAPLDLSITGSTIAVTDLMKSLSLLEYKPGRAGLPDTLGEIARHFETVWGTAAANVSENTYLESDAEGNLIVLQHDVNGYSADDRRRLKVVSEMLLGEMVNRILPISVQPTPNALVVPRAFLATVDGSLHLFALIAPGMQDLLIRLQNAIAERVRSPGYVPFSKFRGFRSGVRDMGEEGPVRFVDGECVERFLDCGVEVQEEICKEVGMEGKSEELRGMVEGLRRIH
;
A
#
# COMPACT_ATOMS: atom_id res chain seq x y z
N MET A 1 11.21 24.22 8.44
CA MET A 1 10.30 24.07 7.29
C MET A 1 10.20 22.60 6.98
N ALA A 2 9.02 22.16 6.58
CA ALA A 2 8.71 20.75 6.40
C ALA A 2 8.58 20.37 4.92
N TYR A 3 8.83 19.10 4.63
CA TYR A 3 8.63 18.46 3.35
C TYR A 3 7.83 17.18 3.57
N LEU A 4 6.86 16.90 2.70
CA LEU A 4 6.04 15.68 2.76
C LEU A 4 6.00 15.05 1.37
N ALA A 5 6.24 13.75 1.27
CA ALA A 5 6.10 13.00 0.02
C ALA A 5 5.36 11.67 0.23
N PRO A 6 4.54 11.21 -0.72
CA PRO A 6 3.83 9.95 -0.62
C PRO A 6 4.74 8.76 -0.99
N ILE A 7 4.93 7.82 -0.07
CA ILE A 7 5.56 6.51 -0.32
C ILE A 7 4.57 5.60 -1.05
N HIS A 8 3.36 5.52 -0.50
CA HIS A 8 2.26 4.75 -1.05
C HIS A 8 1.05 5.69 -1.19
N ARG A 9 0.44 5.68 -2.36
CA ARG A 9 -0.71 6.53 -2.70
C ARG A 9 -2.01 5.94 -2.14
N PRO A 10 -3.12 6.70 -2.08
CA PRO A 10 -4.39 6.18 -1.61
C PRO A 10 -4.81 4.95 -2.43
N SER A 11 -5.29 3.91 -1.75
CA SER A 11 -5.74 2.66 -2.39
C SER A 11 -7.21 2.34 -2.11
N SER A 12 -7.83 3.04 -1.16
CA SER A 12 -9.24 2.95 -0.85
C SER A 12 -10.13 3.37 -2.02
N ILE A 13 -11.15 2.57 -2.32
CA ILE A 13 -12.15 2.88 -3.36
C ILE A 13 -13.54 3.03 -2.73
N ARG A 14 -14.08 4.25 -2.82
CA ARG A 14 -15.44 4.59 -2.35
C ARG A 14 -16.41 4.92 -3.47
N HIS A 15 -15.90 5.44 -4.59
CA HIS A 15 -16.70 5.80 -5.75
C HIS A 15 -16.09 5.19 -7.00
N ALA A 16 -16.94 4.60 -7.82
CA ALA A 16 -16.60 4.07 -9.13
C ALA A 16 -17.82 4.18 -10.04
N ILE A 17 -17.59 4.27 -11.34
CA ILE A 17 -18.66 4.39 -12.33
C ILE A 17 -18.22 3.79 -13.67
N GLN A 18 -19.17 3.19 -14.40
CA GLN A 18 -18.96 2.65 -15.73
C GLN A 18 -19.61 3.55 -16.79
N LEU A 19 -18.82 3.91 -17.82
CA LEU A 19 -19.20 4.81 -18.91
C LEU A 19 -18.34 4.56 -20.15
N SER A 20 -18.79 5.03 -21.32
CA SER A 20 -18.02 5.00 -22.56
C SER A 20 -17.20 6.27 -22.68
N PHE A 21 -16.00 6.30 -22.10
CA PHE A 21 -15.24 7.54 -21.89
C PHE A 21 -14.12 7.73 -22.91
N LEU A 22 -13.30 6.69 -23.12
CA LEU A 22 -12.13 6.73 -24.01
C LEU A 22 -12.55 6.64 -25.48
N ASP A 23 -13.48 5.73 -25.78
CA ASP A 23 -13.98 5.49 -27.13
C ASP A 23 -15.52 5.35 -27.15
N PRO A 24 -16.17 5.59 -28.30
CA PRO A 24 -17.59 5.28 -28.44
C PRO A 24 -17.82 3.78 -28.21
N ASP A 25 -18.77 3.44 -27.34
CA ASP A 25 -19.13 2.06 -26.96
C ASP A 25 -18.07 1.28 -26.15
N SER A 26 -17.01 1.93 -25.66
CA SER A 26 -16.11 1.31 -24.68
C SER A 26 -16.84 1.08 -23.35
N VAL A 27 -16.42 0.04 -22.61
CA VAL A 27 -16.86 -0.22 -21.24
C VAL A 27 -15.73 0.20 -20.32
N ASP A 28 -15.58 1.51 -20.11
CA ASP A 28 -14.54 2.02 -19.23
C ASP A 28 -15.06 2.09 -17.79
N LEU A 29 -14.22 1.63 -16.86
CA LEU A 29 -14.43 1.77 -15.43
C LEU A 29 -13.56 2.91 -14.92
N ILE A 30 -14.20 3.95 -14.39
CA ILE A 30 -13.52 5.04 -13.70
C ILE A 30 -13.63 4.82 -12.20
N VAL A 31 -12.50 4.84 -11.53
CA VAL A 31 -12.38 4.62 -10.09
C VAL A 31 -11.77 5.85 -9.42
N ALA A 32 -12.37 6.29 -8.32
CA ALA A 32 -11.81 7.34 -7.48
C ALA A 32 -11.12 6.78 -6.23
N LYS A 33 -9.81 6.99 -6.15
CA LYS A 33 -8.97 6.70 -5.00
C LYS A 33 -8.62 8.00 -4.28
N ALA A 34 -9.47 8.40 -3.34
CA ALA A 34 -9.42 9.69 -2.65
C ALA A 34 -9.35 10.89 -3.61
N ASN A 35 -8.17 11.46 -3.85
CA ASN A 35 -7.97 12.59 -4.75
C ASN A 35 -7.48 12.19 -6.15
N ARG A 36 -7.59 10.93 -6.54
CA ARG A 36 -7.06 10.43 -7.82
C ARG A 36 -8.12 9.69 -8.61
N LEU A 37 -8.17 9.96 -9.91
CA LEU A 37 -8.98 9.22 -10.87
C LEU A 37 -8.09 8.23 -11.61
N GLU A 38 -8.53 6.98 -11.67
CA GLU A 38 -7.94 5.92 -12.48
C GLU A 38 -8.97 5.40 -13.47
N ILE A 39 -8.55 5.24 -14.72
CA ILE A 39 -9.40 4.82 -15.83
C ILE A 39 -8.92 3.44 -16.28
N TYR A 40 -9.81 2.46 -16.17
CA TYR A 40 -9.56 1.09 -16.55
C TYR A 40 -10.43 0.69 -17.72
N THR A 41 -9.88 -0.10 -18.62
CA THR A 41 -10.62 -0.69 -19.74
C THR A 41 -10.39 -2.20 -19.72
N PRO A 42 -11.42 -3.03 -19.98
CA PRO A 42 -11.27 -4.46 -20.17
C PRO A 42 -10.28 -4.80 -21.28
N ASP A 43 -9.38 -5.74 -21.01
CA ASP A 43 -8.56 -6.35 -22.04
C ASP A 43 -9.44 -7.18 -23.00
N ALA A 44 -9.12 -7.11 -24.28
CA ALA A 44 -9.78 -7.89 -25.32
C ALA A 44 -9.29 -9.35 -25.36
N GLN A 45 -8.12 -9.65 -24.79
CA GLN A 45 -7.55 -10.99 -24.75
C GLN A 45 -7.94 -11.73 -23.46
N PRO A 46 -8.23 -13.05 -23.50
CA PRO A 46 -8.42 -13.84 -22.29
C PRO A 46 -7.07 -14.15 -21.61
N PRO A 47 -7.02 -14.21 -20.26
CA PRO A 47 -8.11 -14.05 -19.30
C PRO A 47 -8.59 -12.59 -19.16
N PHE A 48 -9.85 -12.40 -18.76
CA PHE A 48 -10.38 -11.05 -18.52
C PHE A 48 -9.56 -10.32 -17.46
N GLN A 49 -9.10 -9.12 -17.80
CA GLN A 49 -8.40 -8.23 -16.88
C GLN A 49 -8.79 -6.79 -17.18
N LEU A 50 -8.95 -5.97 -16.14
CA LEU A 50 -9.02 -4.53 -16.27
C LEU A 50 -7.61 -3.97 -16.30
N VAL A 51 -7.28 -3.27 -17.40
CA VAL A 51 -5.99 -2.65 -17.63
C VAL A 51 -6.09 -1.15 -17.38
N LEU A 52 -5.19 -0.61 -16.57
CA LEU A 52 -5.10 0.82 -16.30
C LEU A 52 -4.65 1.56 -17.56
N GLN A 53 -5.50 2.44 -18.09
CA GLN A 53 -5.21 3.25 -19.26
C GLN A 53 -4.66 4.63 -18.89
N HIS A 54 -5.18 5.24 -17.82
CA HIS A 54 -4.79 6.58 -17.41
C HIS A 54 -4.99 6.81 -15.90
N THR A 55 -4.13 7.63 -15.30
CA THR A 55 -4.26 8.08 -13.91
C THR A 55 -3.98 9.58 -13.80
N LYS A 56 -4.83 10.30 -13.06
CA LYS A 56 -4.62 11.73 -12.80
C LYS A 56 -5.04 12.12 -11.39
N SER A 57 -4.17 12.87 -10.72
CA SER A 57 -4.47 13.49 -9.43
C SER A 57 -5.33 14.75 -9.59
N LEU A 58 -6.26 14.93 -8.67
CA LEU A 58 -7.14 16.08 -8.51
C LEU A 58 -6.76 16.87 -7.26
N TYR A 59 -7.13 18.15 -7.25
CA TYR A 59 -6.90 19.06 -6.13
C TYR A 59 -8.12 19.12 -5.21
N GLY A 60 -8.54 17.94 -4.73
CA GLY A 60 -9.68 17.72 -3.84
C GLY A 60 -9.99 16.23 -3.75
N LYS A 61 -10.62 15.80 -2.65
CA LYS A 61 -11.09 14.42 -2.50
C LYS A 61 -12.39 14.25 -3.29
N VAL A 62 -12.46 13.26 -4.15
CA VAL A 62 -13.67 12.96 -4.94
C VAL A 62 -14.76 12.43 -4.01
N THR A 63 -15.91 13.08 -4.02
CA THR A 63 -17.11 12.66 -3.27
C THR A 63 -18.26 12.24 -4.18
N LEU A 64 -18.25 12.68 -5.44
CA LEU A 64 -19.32 12.42 -6.41
C LEU A 64 -18.73 12.06 -7.78
N LEU A 65 -19.30 11.03 -8.41
CA LEU A 65 -19.06 10.67 -9.80
C LEU A 65 -20.42 10.41 -10.46
N GLU A 66 -20.64 11.01 -11.63
CA GLU A 66 -21.84 10.75 -12.43
C GLU A 66 -21.50 10.87 -13.92
N LYS A 67 -22.22 10.15 -14.79
CA LYS A 67 -21.99 10.23 -16.23
C LYS A 67 -23.05 11.09 -16.92
N ILE A 68 -22.63 11.88 -17.90
CA ILE A 68 -23.49 12.74 -18.69
C ILE A 68 -23.11 12.57 -20.16
N ARG A 69 -24.09 12.47 -21.06
CA ARG A 69 -23.81 12.43 -22.51
C ARG A 69 -24.37 13.68 -23.21
N PRO A 70 -23.53 14.67 -23.53
CA PRO A 70 -23.91 15.77 -24.41
C PRO A 70 -24.28 15.27 -25.81
N SER A 71 -25.22 15.93 -26.46
CA SER A 71 -25.73 15.49 -27.78
C SER A 71 -24.73 15.57 -28.93
N SER A 72 -23.68 16.39 -28.77
CA SER A 72 -22.59 16.53 -29.75
C SER A 72 -21.48 15.50 -29.55
N SER A 73 -21.36 14.96 -28.34
CA SER A 73 -20.30 14.03 -27.98
C SER A 73 -20.70 12.61 -28.34
N GLN A 74 -19.74 11.85 -28.86
CA GLN A 74 -19.88 10.41 -29.10
C GLN A 74 -19.55 9.60 -27.83
N THR A 75 -18.75 10.18 -26.93
CA THR A 75 -18.37 9.59 -25.64
C THR A 75 -19.10 10.28 -24.49
N ASP A 76 -19.20 9.58 -23.37
CA ASP A 76 -19.69 10.11 -22.12
C ASP A 76 -18.71 11.12 -21.52
N HIS A 77 -19.25 12.16 -20.89
CA HIS A 77 -18.52 13.07 -20.02
C HIS A 77 -18.66 12.60 -18.57
N LEU A 78 -17.61 12.81 -17.79
CA LEU A 78 -17.57 12.50 -16.37
C LEU A 78 -17.83 13.77 -15.56
N PHE A 79 -18.91 13.79 -14.79
CA PHE A 79 -19.13 14.79 -13.74
C PHE A 79 -18.41 14.35 -12.46
N VAL A 80 -17.61 15.26 -11.90
CA VAL A 80 -16.82 15.03 -10.69
C VAL A 80 -17.18 16.10 -9.67
N GLY A 81 -17.53 15.68 -8.46
CA GLY A 81 -17.65 16.54 -7.29
C GLY A 81 -16.60 16.23 -6.25
N THR A 82 -16.18 17.27 -5.53
CA THR A 82 -15.13 17.18 -4.51
C THR A 82 -15.63 17.61 -3.14
N ASP A 83 -14.92 17.21 -2.08
CA ASP A 83 -15.06 17.64 -0.67
C ASP A 83 -14.94 19.16 -0.43
N ARG A 84 -14.59 19.90 -1.48
CA ARG A 84 -14.46 21.35 -1.51
C ARG A 84 -15.60 22.02 -2.28
N TYR A 85 -16.61 21.25 -2.64
CA TYR A 85 -17.77 21.70 -3.42
C TYR A 85 -17.36 22.35 -4.75
N HIS A 86 -16.22 21.92 -5.30
CA HIS A 86 -15.90 22.16 -6.71
C HIS A 86 -16.49 21.03 -7.52
N TYR A 87 -17.28 21.39 -8.51
CA TYR A 87 -17.93 20.46 -9.43
C TYR A 87 -17.42 20.76 -10.83
N PHE A 88 -17.06 19.74 -11.58
CA PHE A 88 -16.60 19.94 -12.95
C PHE A 88 -16.92 18.75 -13.84
N THR A 89 -16.94 19.00 -15.14
CA THR A 89 -17.16 17.98 -16.16
C THR A 89 -15.88 17.76 -16.94
N LEU A 90 -15.50 16.50 -17.09
CA LEU A 90 -14.32 16.05 -17.82
C LEU A 90 -14.72 15.29 -19.08
N SER A 91 -13.95 15.47 -20.14
CA SER A 91 -13.98 14.69 -21.37
C SER A 91 -12.58 14.11 -21.64
N TRP A 92 -12.50 13.09 -22.48
CA TRP A 92 -11.24 12.50 -22.92
C TRP A 92 -10.74 13.18 -24.20
N ASP A 93 -9.51 13.69 -24.19
CA ASP A 93 -8.83 14.13 -25.40
C ASP A 93 -8.00 12.99 -25.98
N ALA A 94 -8.53 12.30 -26.99
CA ALA A 94 -7.87 11.18 -27.65
C ALA A 94 -6.56 11.55 -28.38
N VAL A 95 -6.34 12.84 -28.71
CA VAL A 95 -5.13 13.29 -29.42
C VAL A 95 -3.97 13.40 -28.44
N ASN A 96 -4.18 14.08 -27.32
CA ASN A 96 -3.16 14.28 -26.30
C ASN A 96 -3.11 13.16 -25.26
N LYS A 97 -4.12 12.28 -25.24
CA LYS A 97 -4.35 11.25 -24.20
C LYS A 97 -4.41 11.84 -22.80
N GLU A 98 -5.14 12.95 -22.66
CA GLU A 98 -5.29 13.67 -21.39
C GLU A 98 -6.75 13.97 -21.07
N LEU A 99 -7.01 14.24 -19.79
CA LEU A 99 -8.30 14.71 -19.30
C LEU A 99 -8.47 16.20 -19.62
N LYS A 100 -9.55 16.51 -20.35
CA LYS A 100 -9.93 17.88 -20.67
C LYS A 100 -11.08 18.33 -19.76
N THR A 101 -10.93 19.49 -19.13
CA THR A 101 -12.02 20.12 -18.36
C THR A 101 -12.91 20.90 -19.32
N GLU A 102 -14.18 20.52 -19.43
CA GLU A 102 -15.15 21.22 -20.28
C GLU A 102 -15.81 22.37 -19.53
N LYS A 103 -16.28 22.11 -18.31
CA LYS A 103 -16.82 23.12 -17.40
C LYS A 103 -16.40 22.89 -15.97
N ALA A 104 -16.20 23.97 -15.25
CA ALA A 104 -15.97 23.97 -13.82
C ALA A 104 -16.93 24.95 -13.14
N TYR A 105 -17.48 24.53 -12.02
CA TYR A 105 -18.39 25.24 -11.16
C TYR A 105 -17.81 25.20 -9.75
N VAL A 106 -18.02 26.27 -9.00
CA VAL A 106 -17.79 26.28 -7.56
C VAL A 106 -19.15 26.45 -6.93
N ASP A 107 -19.52 25.59 -6.00
CA ASP A 107 -20.73 25.81 -5.23
C ASP A 107 -20.60 27.13 -4.46
N ILE A 108 -21.54 28.03 -4.71
CA ILE A 108 -21.65 29.32 -4.01
C ILE A 108 -22.64 29.18 -2.84
N ALA A 109 -23.28 28.02 -2.64
CA ALA A 109 -24.22 27.77 -1.57
C ALA A 109 -23.61 28.03 -0.17
N GLU A 110 -24.46 28.46 0.77
CA GLU A 110 -24.11 29.07 2.06
C GLU A 110 -23.02 28.29 2.83
N LYS A 111 -21.82 28.88 3.00
CA LYS A 111 -20.77 28.40 3.94
C LYS A 111 -21.27 28.15 5.38
N ALA A 112 -22.46 28.63 5.71
CA ALA A 112 -23.12 28.47 7.01
C ALA A 112 -24.05 27.24 7.08
N ALA A 113 -24.36 26.60 5.95
CA ALA A 113 -25.16 25.38 5.91
C ALA A 113 -24.35 24.20 6.45
N ARG A 114 -25.04 23.23 7.03
CA ARG A 114 -24.42 22.04 7.62
C ARG A 114 -24.27 20.96 6.57
N ASP A 115 -23.08 20.37 6.48
CA ASP A 115 -22.80 19.25 5.57
C ASP A 115 -23.72 18.05 5.84
N SER A 116 -24.08 17.33 4.78
CA SER A 116 -24.89 16.11 4.90
C SER A 116 -24.16 15.03 5.70
N GLN A 117 -24.78 14.51 6.74
CA GLN A 117 -24.18 13.46 7.59
C GLN A 117 -24.14 12.08 6.93
N THR A 118 -24.93 11.88 5.88
CA THR A 118 -25.15 10.62 5.17
C THR A 118 -24.45 10.62 3.80
N GLY A 119 -23.48 11.52 3.61
CA GLY A 119 -22.68 11.67 2.41
C GLY A 119 -23.35 12.52 1.31
N ASP A 120 -22.51 13.03 0.41
CA ASP A 120 -22.97 13.77 -0.77
C ASP A 120 -23.68 12.81 -1.74
N ARG A 121 -24.74 13.28 -2.41
CA ARG A 121 -25.44 12.51 -3.45
C ARG A 121 -25.61 13.31 -4.73
N VAL A 122 -25.57 12.59 -5.85
CA VAL A 122 -25.91 13.10 -7.17
C VAL A 122 -26.91 12.16 -7.83
N HIS A 123 -27.96 12.72 -8.42
CA HIS A 123 -28.94 11.95 -9.17
C HIS A 123 -29.30 12.68 -10.45
N ILE A 124 -29.51 11.92 -11.52
CA ILE A 124 -30.06 12.43 -12.78
C ILE A 124 -31.50 11.94 -12.91
N ASP A 125 -32.41 12.86 -13.24
CA ASP A 125 -33.79 12.53 -13.53
C ASP A 125 -33.88 11.56 -14.74
N PRO A 126 -34.75 10.53 -14.71
CA PRO A 126 -34.94 9.60 -15.82
C PRO A 126 -35.29 10.24 -17.17
N THR A 127 -35.81 11.48 -17.18
CA THR A 127 -36.05 12.23 -18.42
C THR A 127 -34.85 13.06 -18.88
N SER A 128 -33.72 12.96 -18.17
CA SER A 128 -32.44 13.64 -18.40
C SER A 128 -32.58 15.16 -18.52
N ARG A 129 -33.52 15.74 -17.77
CA ARG A 129 -33.76 17.20 -17.76
C ARG A 129 -33.10 17.93 -16.60
N PHE A 130 -32.89 17.24 -15.49
CA PHE A 130 -32.35 17.84 -14.28
C PHE A 130 -31.39 16.87 -13.61
N MET A 131 -30.39 17.45 -12.97
CA MET A 131 -29.51 16.80 -12.01
C MET A 131 -29.76 17.41 -10.64
N SER A 132 -29.78 16.59 -9.60
CA SER A 132 -29.83 17.07 -8.21
C SER A 132 -28.49 16.79 -7.52
N LEU A 133 -28.03 17.76 -6.74
CA LEU A 133 -26.88 17.64 -5.85
C LEU A 133 -27.33 17.87 -4.41
N GLU A 134 -27.01 16.93 -3.53
CA GLU A 134 -27.38 16.95 -2.11
C GLU A 134 -26.13 16.88 -1.24
N CYS A 135 -25.52 18.04 -1.00
CA CYS A 135 -24.29 18.15 -0.20
C CYS A 135 -24.55 18.71 1.21
N TYR A 136 -25.68 19.41 1.41
CA TYR A 136 -26.03 20.08 2.67
C TYR A 136 -27.36 19.59 3.23
N GLU A 137 -27.51 19.59 4.56
CA GLU A 137 -28.79 19.31 5.22
C GLU A 137 -29.83 20.39 4.87
N GLY A 138 -31.00 19.96 4.40
CA GLY A 138 -32.13 20.85 4.09
C GLY A 138 -32.00 21.65 2.78
N VAL A 139 -30.98 21.39 1.94
CA VAL A 139 -30.78 22.07 0.66
C VAL A 139 -30.50 21.05 -0.44
N VAL A 140 -31.26 21.14 -1.54
CA VAL A 140 -31.06 20.36 -2.77
C VAL A 140 -30.73 21.34 -3.89
N ASN A 141 -29.54 21.23 -4.46
CA ASN A 141 -29.12 22.04 -5.60
C ASN A 141 -29.61 21.37 -6.89
N ILE A 142 -30.50 22.03 -7.62
CA ILE A 142 -31.05 21.54 -8.89
C ILE A 142 -30.28 22.18 -10.05
N ILE A 143 -29.68 21.35 -10.89
CA ILE A 143 -28.94 21.76 -12.09
C ILE A 143 -29.76 21.37 -13.33
N PRO A 144 -30.30 22.34 -14.08
CA PRO A 144 -30.97 22.07 -15.36
C PRO A 144 -29.98 21.53 -16.41
N ILE A 145 -30.42 20.55 -17.18
CA ILE A 145 -29.68 19.99 -18.32
C ILE A 145 -30.30 20.53 -19.61
N THR A 146 -29.50 21.19 -20.44
CA THR A 146 -29.98 21.89 -21.65
C THR A 146 -30.65 20.92 -22.62
N GLN A 147 -31.90 21.21 -23.00
CA GLN A 147 -32.70 20.37 -23.90
C GLN A 147 -32.71 20.88 -25.34
N ALA A 148 -32.95 20.00 -26.31
CA ALA A 148 -33.14 20.38 -27.71
C ALA A 148 -34.41 21.22 -27.91
N GLY A 149 -34.26 22.51 -28.19
CA GLY A 149 -35.39 23.42 -28.42
C GLY A 149 -36.19 23.10 -29.69
N LYS A 150 -37.53 23.14 -29.60
CA LYS A 150 -38.43 23.09 -30.77
C LYS A 150 -38.72 24.51 -31.27
N GLY A 151 -37.89 25.06 -32.17
CA GLY A 151 -38.23 26.32 -32.85
C GLY A 151 -37.12 26.98 -33.68
N LYS A 152 -37.52 27.69 -34.76
CA LYS A 152 -36.64 28.51 -35.62
C LYS A 152 -36.29 29.85 -34.96
N ARG A 153 -35.46 29.88 -33.91
CA ARG A 153 -34.67 31.07 -33.52
C ARG A 153 -33.34 30.62 -32.94
N LYS A 154 -32.34 30.48 -33.83
CA LYS A 154 -30.91 30.50 -33.47
C LYS A 154 -30.47 31.96 -33.29
N ALA A 155 -29.42 32.12 -32.48
CA ALA A 155 -28.59 33.32 -32.28
C ALA A 155 -28.98 34.20 -31.07
N ALA A 156 -28.59 33.75 -29.87
CA ALA A 156 -28.10 34.66 -28.84
C ALA A 156 -27.11 33.98 -27.88
N ASP A 157 -27.32 32.72 -27.47
CA ASP A 157 -26.34 32.00 -26.63
C ASP A 157 -26.00 30.62 -27.20
N ALA A 158 -24.70 30.33 -27.30
CA ALA A 158 -24.12 29.11 -27.84
C ALA A 158 -24.07 28.00 -26.77
N VAL A 159 -25.22 27.61 -26.20
CA VAL A 159 -25.29 26.54 -25.20
C VAL A 159 -25.65 25.22 -25.89
N GLU A 160 -24.88 24.18 -25.61
CA GLU A 160 -25.00 22.87 -26.24
C GLU A 160 -26.09 22.01 -25.58
N VAL A 161 -26.79 21.18 -26.36
CA VAL A 161 -27.81 20.29 -25.81
C VAL A 161 -27.15 19.14 -25.05
N GLY A 162 -27.60 18.89 -23.82
CA GLY A 162 -27.01 17.96 -22.86
C GLY A 162 -26.01 18.61 -21.90
N GLU A 163 -25.76 19.90 -22.05
CA GLU A 163 -24.84 20.66 -21.22
C GLU A 163 -25.49 21.15 -19.91
N LEU A 164 -24.76 21.06 -18.80
CA LEU A 164 -25.20 21.52 -17.48
C LEU A 164 -25.29 23.07 -17.40
N GLN A 165 -26.37 23.57 -16.80
CA GLN A 165 -26.58 24.99 -16.49
C GLN A 165 -26.09 25.32 -15.06
N ASP A 166 -26.38 26.52 -14.58
CA ASP A 166 -26.00 26.94 -13.22
C ASP A 166 -26.87 26.26 -12.15
N PRO A 167 -26.30 25.89 -10.98
CA PRO A 167 -27.04 25.27 -9.89
C PRO A 167 -28.03 26.24 -9.24
N ILE A 168 -29.25 25.75 -8.96
CA ILE A 168 -30.33 26.48 -8.30
C ILE A 168 -30.57 25.86 -6.92
N PRO A 169 -30.26 26.54 -5.80
CA PRO A 169 -30.48 26.00 -4.46
C PRO A 169 -31.97 25.98 -4.10
N VAL A 170 -32.49 24.81 -3.74
CA VAL A 170 -33.88 24.61 -3.30
C VAL A 170 -33.89 24.13 -1.84
N ARG A 171 -34.64 24.81 -0.97
CA ARG A 171 -34.74 24.42 0.44
C ARG A 171 -35.83 23.38 0.65
N ILE A 172 -35.51 22.35 1.44
CA ILE A 172 -36.44 21.31 1.87
C ILE A 172 -36.55 21.27 3.41
N PRO A 173 -37.73 21.02 3.98
CA PRO A 173 -37.90 20.83 5.42
C PRO A 173 -37.22 19.57 5.98
N GLU A 174 -36.99 18.56 5.14
CA GLU A 174 -36.38 17.29 5.52
C GLU A 174 -34.86 17.46 5.71
N MET A 175 -34.40 17.54 6.97
CA MET A 175 -33.00 17.83 7.28
C MET A 175 -32.09 16.59 7.19
N PHE A 176 -32.47 15.49 7.84
CA PHE A 176 -31.66 14.27 7.95
C PHE A 176 -32.10 13.22 6.93
N VAL A 177 -31.81 13.49 5.65
CA VAL A 177 -32.10 12.57 4.54
C VAL A 177 -31.05 11.45 4.51
N ARG A 178 -31.48 10.19 4.62
CA ARG A 178 -30.60 9.01 4.50
C ARG A 178 -30.37 8.61 3.05
N SER A 179 -31.42 8.64 2.24
CA SER A 179 -31.36 8.26 0.83
C SER A 179 -32.41 9.02 0.03
N SER A 180 -32.10 9.30 -1.23
CA SER A 180 -33.00 9.93 -2.17
C SER A 180 -32.86 9.29 -3.55
N CYS A 181 -33.88 9.45 -4.40
CA CYS A 181 -33.82 9.05 -5.80
C CYS A 181 -34.90 9.75 -6.62
N PHE A 182 -34.66 9.94 -7.92
CA PHE A 182 -35.71 10.29 -8.87
C PHE A 182 -36.55 9.06 -9.22
N LEU A 183 -37.87 9.26 -9.38
CA LEU A 183 -38.81 8.20 -9.70
C LEU A 183 -39.04 8.04 -11.20
N HIS A 184 -39.12 6.79 -11.66
CA HIS A 184 -39.66 6.50 -12.98
C HIS A 184 -41.19 6.53 -12.91
N LYS A 185 -41.83 7.30 -13.79
CA LYS A 185 -43.29 7.38 -13.85
C LYS A 185 -43.88 7.13 -15.23
N ARG A 186 -45.04 6.48 -15.23
CA ARG A 186 -45.89 6.29 -16.41
C ARG A 186 -46.48 7.65 -16.82
N PRO A 187 -46.48 8.02 -18.11
CA PRO A 187 -47.08 9.26 -18.57
C PRO A 187 -48.58 9.27 -18.25
N LYS A 188 -49.05 10.22 -17.42
CA LYS A 188 -50.49 10.42 -17.17
C LYS A 188 -51.12 11.18 -18.34
N GLY A 189 -52.07 10.56 -19.05
CA GLY A 189 -53.08 11.27 -19.82
C GLY A 189 -52.61 12.10 -21.03
N GLY A 190 -51.64 11.63 -21.81
CA GLY A 190 -51.26 12.26 -23.09
C GLY A 190 -50.35 13.48 -22.97
N ASP A 191 -50.02 13.92 -21.74
CA ASP A 191 -49.00 14.94 -21.51
C ASP A 191 -47.60 14.33 -21.71
N LYS A 192 -46.79 14.96 -22.56
CA LYS A 192 -45.50 14.38 -22.98
C LYS A 192 -44.39 14.51 -21.94
N HIS A 193 -44.52 15.42 -20.96
CA HIS A 193 -43.50 15.66 -19.94
C HIS A 193 -44.16 16.05 -18.61
N HIS A 194 -44.31 15.09 -17.69
CA HIS A 194 -44.71 15.38 -16.31
C HIS A 194 -43.52 15.98 -15.54
N ASN A 195 -43.79 16.68 -14.45
CA ASN A 195 -42.72 17.16 -13.57
C ASN A 195 -42.01 15.96 -12.91
N PRO A 196 -40.66 15.95 -12.86
CA PRO A 196 -39.93 14.89 -12.16
C PRO A 196 -40.31 14.85 -10.69
N GLU A 197 -40.26 13.66 -10.09
CA GLU A 197 -40.49 13.49 -8.66
C GLU A 197 -39.26 12.90 -7.99
N ILE A 198 -38.94 13.43 -6.81
CA ILE A 198 -37.81 13.00 -5.98
C ILE A 198 -38.38 12.43 -4.69
N ALA A 199 -37.97 11.22 -4.36
CA ALA A 199 -38.26 10.58 -3.08
C ALA A 199 -37.14 10.87 -2.07
N PHE A 200 -37.52 11.21 -0.83
CA PHE A 200 -36.62 11.47 0.29
C PHE A 200 -36.97 10.53 1.44
N LEU A 201 -36.05 9.62 1.76
CA LEU A 201 -36.07 8.80 2.97
C LEU A 201 -35.33 9.57 4.07
N TRP A 202 -36.02 10.00 5.11
CA TRP A 202 -35.46 10.89 6.12
C TRP A 202 -35.89 10.54 7.54
N GLU A 203 -35.06 10.93 8.51
CA GLU A 203 -35.32 10.70 9.93
C GLU A 203 -35.98 11.93 10.57
N ASP A 204 -37.19 11.74 11.07
CA ASP A 204 -37.94 12.77 11.78
C ASP A 204 -37.53 12.81 13.25
N VAL A 205 -36.46 13.57 13.52
CA VAL A 205 -35.92 13.78 14.87
C VAL A 205 -36.96 14.44 15.79
N ILE A 206 -37.84 15.27 15.25
CA ILE A 206 -38.86 15.99 16.03
C ILE A 206 -39.97 15.03 16.46
N ALA A 207 -40.37 14.08 15.60
CA ALA A 207 -41.39 13.08 15.91
C ALA A 207 -40.83 11.80 16.55
N GLY A 208 -39.68 11.87 17.23
CA GLY A 208 -39.11 10.77 18.00
C GLY A 208 -38.28 9.78 17.19
N ASN A 209 -37.44 10.30 16.27
CA ASN A 209 -36.52 9.53 15.42
C ASN A 209 -37.22 8.45 14.59
N LYS A 210 -38.36 8.79 13.98
CA LYS A 210 -39.06 7.87 13.08
C LYS A 210 -38.57 8.06 11.65
N MET A 211 -38.34 6.96 10.95
CA MET A 211 -38.09 6.99 9.51
C MET A 211 -39.37 7.28 8.73
N ARG A 212 -39.29 8.19 7.76
CA ARG A 212 -40.40 8.57 6.87
C ARG A 212 -39.94 8.67 5.43
N LEU A 213 -40.88 8.49 4.52
CA LEU A 213 -40.67 8.65 3.08
C LEU A 213 -41.60 9.75 2.54
N LYS A 214 -40.99 10.78 1.95
CA LYS A 214 -41.69 11.91 1.32
C LYS A 214 -41.34 11.98 -0.15
N ILE A 215 -42.34 12.10 -1.02
CA ILE A 215 -42.15 12.27 -2.46
C ILE A 215 -42.50 13.72 -2.81
N ARG A 216 -41.55 14.47 -3.38
CA ARG A 216 -41.73 15.87 -3.79
C ARG A 216 -41.68 16.01 -5.31
N GLU A 217 -42.52 16.87 -5.85
CA GLU A 217 -42.59 17.19 -7.28
C GLU A 217 -41.68 18.40 -7.57
N LEU A 218 -40.79 18.26 -8.56
CA LEU A 218 -39.88 19.32 -8.99
C LEU A 218 -40.57 20.25 -9.98
N GLU A 219 -40.94 21.44 -9.51
CA GLU A 219 -41.50 22.49 -10.34
C GLU A 219 -40.37 23.41 -10.83
N PHE A 220 -40.19 23.52 -12.14
CA PHE A 220 -39.16 24.36 -12.74
C PHE A 220 -39.78 25.49 -13.56
N HIS A 221 -39.43 26.73 -13.23
CA HIS A 221 -39.89 27.92 -13.91
C HIS A 221 -38.77 28.49 -14.79
N SER A 222 -38.82 28.13 -16.07
CA SER A 222 -37.89 28.65 -17.08
C SER A 222 -38.29 30.06 -17.51
N THR A 223 -37.34 30.99 -17.53
CA THR A 223 -37.54 32.37 -17.99
C THR A 223 -36.90 32.60 -19.36
N LEU A 224 -37.61 33.31 -20.25
CA LEU A 224 -37.11 33.68 -21.59
C LEU A 224 -36.13 34.86 -21.57
N ARG A 225 -35.98 35.53 -20.41
CA ARG A 225 -35.07 36.66 -20.19
C ARG A 225 -34.30 36.46 -18.87
N PRO A 226 -33.28 35.58 -18.85
CA PRO A 226 -32.55 35.22 -17.62
C PRO A 226 -31.91 36.43 -16.91
N ALA A 227 -31.59 37.48 -17.66
CA ALA A 227 -30.99 38.72 -17.13
C ALA A 227 -31.97 39.63 -16.36
N GLU A 228 -33.29 39.48 -16.56
CA GLU A 228 -34.32 40.26 -15.87
C GLU A 228 -35.03 39.46 -14.78
N ASP A 229 -35.19 38.14 -14.99
CA ASP A 229 -35.88 37.22 -14.08
C ASP A 229 -35.10 35.90 -14.04
N PRO A 230 -34.42 35.55 -12.93
CA PRO A 230 -33.62 34.34 -12.85
C PRO A 230 -34.51 33.09 -12.91
N GLN A 231 -33.97 31.99 -13.41
CA GLN A 231 -34.66 30.71 -13.36
C GLN A 231 -34.87 30.28 -11.89
N SER A 232 -36.00 29.64 -11.60
CA SER A 232 -36.29 29.11 -10.26
C SER A 232 -36.75 27.66 -10.31
N ALA A 233 -36.45 26.94 -9.23
CA ALA A 233 -36.89 25.57 -8.99
C ALA A 233 -37.51 25.50 -7.59
N GLU A 234 -38.62 24.76 -7.47
CA GLU A 234 -39.36 24.61 -6.22
C GLU A 234 -39.70 23.13 -5.98
N LEU A 235 -39.64 22.72 -4.70
CA LEU A 235 -40.00 21.37 -4.24
C LEU A 235 -41.10 21.45 -3.17
N GLU A 236 -42.05 22.38 -3.28
CA GLU A 236 -43.08 22.58 -2.25
C GLU A 236 -44.14 21.47 -2.24
N LYS A 237 -44.59 21.06 -3.44
CA LYS A 237 -45.60 20.02 -3.60
C LYS A 237 -45.01 18.66 -3.29
N GLY A 238 -45.70 17.89 -2.44
CA GLY A 238 -45.29 16.52 -2.15
C GLY A 238 -46.34 15.70 -1.41
N ARG A 239 -46.20 14.38 -1.50
CA ARG A 239 -47.03 13.38 -0.85
C ARG A 239 -46.18 12.57 0.12
N GLU A 240 -46.78 12.18 1.24
CA GLU A 240 -46.13 11.29 2.20
C GLU A 240 -46.56 9.85 1.89
N ALA A 241 -45.62 8.91 1.95
CA ALA A 241 -45.91 7.51 1.74
C ALA A 241 -46.78 6.96 2.87
N GLN A 242 -47.66 6.00 2.55
CA GLN A 242 -48.55 5.37 3.52
C GLN A 242 -47.98 4.04 3.99
N GLY A 243 -47.65 3.94 5.27
CA GLY A 243 -47.10 2.74 5.89
C GLY A 243 -46.01 3.07 6.90
N GLU A 244 -45.52 2.05 7.59
CA GLU A 244 -44.37 2.20 8.48
C GLU A 244 -43.08 1.89 7.74
N VAL A 245 -42.07 2.74 7.92
CA VAL A 245 -40.71 2.51 7.45
C VAL A 245 -39.88 2.04 8.64
N GLU A 246 -39.12 0.97 8.43
CA GLU A 246 -38.18 0.45 9.42
C GLU A 246 -37.11 1.49 9.80
N LEU A 247 -36.69 1.51 11.07
CA LEU A 247 -35.66 2.45 11.55
C LEU A 247 -34.29 2.23 10.86
N GLY A 248 -33.97 0.98 10.53
CA GLY A 248 -32.76 0.57 9.80
C GLY A 248 -32.82 0.81 8.29
N ALA A 249 -33.87 1.45 7.76
CA ALA A 249 -33.95 1.76 6.34
C ALA A 249 -32.77 2.66 5.89
N SER A 250 -32.08 2.22 4.85
CA SER A 250 -30.80 2.80 4.41
C SER A 250 -30.82 3.26 2.95
N HIS A 251 -31.42 2.50 2.04
CA HIS A 251 -31.36 2.77 0.60
C HIS A 251 -32.75 2.83 -0.05
N LEU A 252 -32.89 3.72 -1.04
CA LEU A 252 -33.97 3.73 -2.01
C LEU A 252 -33.47 3.22 -3.37
N ILE A 253 -34.21 2.31 -3.97
CA ILE A 253 -33.93 1.80 -5.33
C ILE A 253 -35.13 2.13 -6.23
N PRO A 254 -35.01 3.11 -7.15
CA PRO A 254 -36.08 3.39 -8.11
C PRO A 254 -36.17 2.25 -9.13
N LEU A 255 -37.39 1.79 -9.44
CA LEU A 255 -37.61 0.70 -10.37
C LEU A 255 -37.93 1.22 -11.78
N PRO A 256 -37.15 0.83 -12.81
CA PRO A 256 -37.41 1.26 -14.17
C PRO A 256 -38.66 0.58 -14.77
N PRO A 257 -39.11 1.02 -15.95
CA PRO A 257 -40.11 0.28 -16.73
C PRO A 257 -39.64 -1.16 -16.98
N PRO A 258 -40.53 -2.18 -16.93
CA PRO A 258 -41.99 -2.07 -16.86
C PRO A 258 -42.61 -2.04 -15.45
N ILE A 259 -41.80 -2.24 -14.38
CA ILE A 259 -42.30 -2.45 -13.01
C ILE A 259 -42.81 -1.15 -12.38
N TYR A 260 -42.02 -0.07 -12.46
CA TYR A 260 -42.25 1.22 -11.77
C TYR A 260 -42.31 1.11 -10.24
N GLY A 261 -42.36 2.26 -9.54
CA GLY A 261 -42.29 2.31 -8.08
C GLY A 261 -40.85 2.34 -7.56
N MET A 262 -40.65 1.94 -6.31
CA MET A 262 -39.33 1.89 -5.68
C MET A 262 -39.25 0.82 -4.59
N LEU A 263 -38.03 0.40 -4.24
CA LEU A 263 -37.76 -0.44 -3.08
C LEU A 263 -37.10 0.37 -1.97
N ILE A 264 -37.39 0.00 -0.73
CA ILE A 264 -36.71 0.45 0.47
C ILE A 264 -35.95 -0.74 1.04
N LEU A 265 -34.63 -0.63 1.16
CA LEU A 265 -33.81 -1.62 1.85
C LEU A 265 -33.72 -1.28 3.34
N GLY A 266 -34.28 -2.14 4.18
CA GLY A 266 -34.13 -2.12 5.65
C GLY A 266 -33.21 -3.23 6.14
N GLU A 267 -32.99 -3.28 7.46
CA GLU A 267 -32.11 -4.28 8.08
C GLU A 267 -32.81 -5.62 8.28
N THR A 268 -34.13 -5.60 8.47
CA THR A 268 -34.96 -6.77 8.72
C THR A 268 -35.98 -7.03 7.61
N SER A 269 -36.16 -6.08 6.67
CA SER A 269 -37.13 -6.20 5.57
C SER A 269 -36.72 -5.45 4.31
N ILE A 270 -37.19 -5.93 3.15
CA ILE A 270 -37.18 -5.19 1.89
C ILE A 270 -38.62 -4.82 1.56
N SER A 271 -38.89 -3.53 1.41
CA SER A 271 -40.26 -3.02 1.20
C SER A 271 -40.44 -2.48 -0.21
N TYR A 272 -41.55 -2.81 -0.87
CA TYR A 272 -41.94 -2.20 -2.14
C TYR A 272 -42.90 -1.03 -1.91
N VAL A 273 -42.74 0.05 -2.68
CA VAL A 273 -43.60 1.23 -2.66
C VAL A 273 -44.23 1.43 -4.03
N ASP A 274 -45.56 1.43 -4.07
CA ASP A 274 -46.30 1.58 -5.33
C ASP A 274 -46.20 2.99 -5.93
N GLU A 275 -46.33 3.11 -7.25
CA GLU A 275 -46.15 4.36 -8.00
C GLU A 275 -47.25 5.42 -7.73
N TRP A 276 -48.48 4.99 -7.42
CA TRP A 276 -49.65 5.86 -7.50
C TRP A 276 -50.09 6.41 -6.16
N GLU A 277 -50.18 5.55 -5.15
CA GLU A 277 -50.60 5.87 -3.80
C GLU A 277 -49.45 5.87 -2.80
N TYR A 278 -48.28 5.34 -3.21
CA TYR A 278 -47.08 5.22 -2.37
C TYR A 278 -47.36 4.45 -1.07
N ASN A 279 -48.11 3.36 -1.16
CA ASN A 279 -48.29 2.43 -0.05
C ASN A 279 -47.04 1.55 0.06
N ILE A 280 -46.59 1.37 1.30
CA ILE A 280 -45.41 0.58 1.63
C ILE A 280 -45.83 -0.86 1.93
N GLN A 281 -45.23 -1.81 1.24
CA GLN A 281 -45.48 -3.25 1.39
C GLN A 281 -44.19 -3.96 1.83
N PRO A 282 -43.99 -4.21 3.14
CA PRO A 282 -42.79 -4.85 3.65
C PRO A 282 -42.77 -6.36 3.41
N THR A 283 -41.61 -6.88 3.02
CA THR A 283 -41.31 -8.32 2.97
C THR A 283 -40.15 -8.61 3.92
N PRO A 284 -40.33 -9.44 4.96
CA PRO A 284 -39.28 -9.72 5.93
C PRO A 284 -38.12 -10.52 5.30
N LEU A 285 -36.91 -10.26 5.78
CA LEU A 285 -35.72 -11.03 5.46
C LEU A 285 -35.64 -12.31 6.31
N ASP A 286 -35.03 -13.35 5.77
CA ASP A 286 -34.76 -14.59 6.50
C ASP A 286 -33.72 -14.37 7.62
N GLU A 287 -32.69 -13.58 7.33
CA GLU A 287 -31.67 -13.12 8.28
C GLU A 287 -31.52 -11.61 8.18
N ALA A 288 -31.50 -10.93 9.33
CA ALA A 288 -31.23 -9.50 9.37
C ALA A 288 -29.80 -9.21 8.88
N THR A 289 -29.63 -8.12 8.12
CA THR A 289 -28.32 -7.70 7.64
C THR A 289 -28.30 -6.20 7.34
N ILE A 290 -27.10 -5.61 7.31
CA ILE A 290 -26.93 -4.19 7.01
C ILE A 290 -26.43 -4.04 5.58
N PHE A 291 -27.29 -3.64 4.65
CA PHE A 291 -26.91 -3.40 3.27
C PHE A 291 -25.98 -2.19 3.15
N SER A 292 -24.87 -2.33 2.43
CA SER A 292 -23.86 -1.28 2.25
C SER A 292 -23.81 -0.69 0.86
N ALA A 293 -24.09 -1.49 -0.18
CA ALA A 293 -24.03 -1.07 -1.58
C ALA A 293 -24.99 -1.90 -2.44
N TRP A 294 -25.41 -1.32 -3.56
CA TRP A 294 -26.23 -2.00 -4.57
C TRP A 294 -25.87 -1.54 -5.98
N CYS A 295 -26.15 -2.38 -6.97
CA CYS A 295 -26.16 -1.98 -8.38
C CYS A 295 -27.25 -2.74 -9.15
N ALA A 296 -27.77 -2.11 -10.20
CA ALA A 296 -28.69 -2.77 -11.13
C ALA A 296 -27.90 -3.59 -12.16
N ILE A 297 -28.26 -4.86 -12.33
CA ILE A 297 -27.75 -5.72 -13.41
C ILE A 297 -28.63 -5.54 -14.64
N ASP A 298 -29.95 -5.57 -14.43
CA ASP A 298 -30.96 -5.25 -15.44
C ASP A 298 -32.26 -4.74 -14.77
N THR A 299 -33.37 -4.76 -15.50
CA THR A 299 -34.68 -4.29 -15.00
C THR A 299 -35.33 -5.16 -13.92
N GLN A 300 -34.86 -6.39 -13.72
CA GLN A 300 -35.42 -7.36 -12.76
C GLN A 300 -34.39 -7.84 -11.73
N ARG A 301 -33.09 -7.71 -12.01
CA ARG A 301 -31.99 -8.27 -11.21
C ARG A 301 -31.11 -7.17 -10.65
N TYR A 302 -30.83 -7.26 -9.36
CA TYR A 302 -29.99 -6.32 -8.63
C TYR A 302 -28.98 -7.09 -7.78
N ALA A 303 -27.73 -6.63 -7.76
CA ALA A 303 -26.74 -7.12 -6.82
C ALA A 303 -26.75 -6.23 -5.58
N LEU A 304 -26.82 -6.85 -4.40
CA LEU A 304 -26.73 -6.16 -3.11
C LEU A 304 -25.53 -6.70 -2.35
N ALA A 305 -24.82 -5.85 -1.63
CA ALA A 305 -23.76 -6.25 -0.71
C ALA A 305 -24.09 -5.78 0.70
N ASP A 306 -23.65 -6.54 1.70
CA ASP A 306 -23.78 -6.18 3.11
C ASP A 306 -22.46 -5.80 3.79
N ASP A 307 -22.58 -5.26 5.00
CA ASP A 307 -21.48 -4.82 5.85
C ASP A 307 -20.58 -5.97 6.35
N TYR A 308 -21.02 -7.22 6.17
CA TYR A 308 -20.32 -8.45 6.60
C TYR A 308 -19.65 -9.17 5.43
N GLY A 309 -19.65 -8.58 4.22
CA GLY A 309 -19.00 -9.11 3.03
C GLY A 309 -19.83 -10.17 2.30
N ARG A 310 -21.13 -10.30 2.55
CA ARG A 310 -22.01 -11.19 1.76
C ARG A 310 -22.53 -10.45 0.55
N LEU A 311 -22.52 -11.13 -0.60
CA LEU A 311 -23.12 -10.65 -1.84
C LEU A 311 -24.42 -11.40 -2.11
N TYR A 312 -25.45 -10.66 -2.49
CA TYR A 312 -26.78 -11.15 -2.77
C TYR A 312 -27.22 -10.80 -4.17
N LEU A 313 -28.08 -11.63 -4.74
CA LEU A 313 -28.81 -11.39 -5.97
C LEU A 313 -30.29 -11.27 -5.66
N LEU A 314 -30.83 -10.07 -5.84
CA LEU A 314 -32.25 -9.76 -5.71
C LEU A 314 -32.93 -9.90 -7.06
N PHE A 315 -33.94 -10.76 -7.14
CA PHE A 315 -34.80 -10.94 -8.30
C PHE A 315 -36.19 -10.39 -8.05
N LEU A 316 -36.66 -9.53 -8.94
CA LEU A 316 -38.02 -9.00 -8.93
C LEU A 316 -38.92 -9.86 -9.81
N HIS A 317 -40.01 -10.35 -9.24
CA HIS A 317 -41.03 -11.08 -9.96
C HIS A 317 -42.04 -10.11 -10.58
N GLN A 318 -42.38 -10.35 -11.84
CA GLN A 318 -43.40 -9.58 -12.56
C GLN A 318 -44.68 -10.42 -12.70
N ASN A 319 -45.83 -9.76 -12.69
CA ASN A 319 -47.09 -10.38 -13.11
C ASN A 319 -47.24 -10.32 -14.65
N ASP A 320 -48.32 -10.89 -15.19
CA ASP A 320 -48.60 -10.89 -16.64
C ASP A 320 -48.72 -9.48 -17.25
N ALA A 321 -48.97 -8.45 -16.42
CA ALA A 321 -49.04 -7.04 -16.82
C ALA A 321 -47.69 -6.31 -16.70
N GLY A 322 -46.62 -6.98 -16.31
CA GLY A 322 -45.29 -6.40 -16.12
C GLY A 322 -45.13 -5.62 -14.82
N GLU A 323 -46.11 -5.68 -13.91
CA GLU A 323 -46.09 -5.00 -12.62
C GLU A 323 -45.46 -5.87 -11.54
N TYR A 324 -45.04 -5.24 -10.45
CA TYR A 324 -44.41 -5.92 -9.31
C TYR A 324 -45.31 -7.01 -8.70
N ASN A 325 -44.75 -8.20 -8.49
CA ASN A 325 -45.43 -9.36 -7.91
C ASN A 325 -44.60 -10.05 -6.80
N GLY A 326 -43.73 -9.29 -6.13
CA GLY A 326 -42.83 -9.80 -5.09
C GLY A 326 -41.37 -9.87 -5.55
N HIS A 327 -40.49 -10.27 -4.64
CA HIS A 327 -39.08 -10.46 -4.90
C HIS A 327 -38.53 -11.67 -4.15
N THR A 328 -37.38 -12.17 -4.60
CA THR A 328 -36.60 -13.21 -3.93
C THR A 328 -35.15 -12.75 -3.79
N LEU A 329 -34.53 -13.07 -2.66
CA LEU A 329 -33.14 -12.72 -2.36
C LEU A 329 -32.32 -14.00 -2.23
N HIS A 330 -31.26 -14.12 -3.02
CA HIS A 330 -30.35 -15.27 -2.99
C HIS A 330 -28.96 -14.84 -2.56
N VAL A 331 -28.33 -15.57 -1.64
CA VAL A 331 -26.93 -15.37 -1.26
C VAL A 331 -26.04 -16.00 -2.32
N LEU A 332 -25.15 -15.22 -2.93
CA LEU A 332 -24.20 -15.69 -3.94
C LEU A 332 -22.89 -16.21 -3.32
N GLY A 333 -22.41 -15.56 -2.26
CA GLY A 333 -21.16 -15.92 -1.60
C GLY A 333 -20.60 -14.79 -0.75
N GLN A 334 -19.33 -14.93 -0.38
CA GLN A 334 -18.58 -13.98 0.42
C GLN A 334 -17.54 -13.27 -0.44
N THR A 335 -17.44 -11.95 -0.31
CA THR A 335 -16.52 -11.05 -1.00
C THR A 335 -15.89 -10.10 0.03
N SER A 336 -15.02 -9.20 -0.41
CA SER A 336 -14.66 -8.06 0.42
C SER A 336 -15.86 -7.13 0.65
N ARG A 337 -15.83 -6.35 1.74
CA ARG A 337 -16.89 -5.38 2.07
C ARG A 337 -17.01 -4.32 0.98
N ALA A 338 -18.10 -4.35 0.23
CA ALA A 338 -18.34 -3.41 -0.85
C ALA A 338 -18.70 -2.02 -0.30
N SER A 339 -17.97 -1.01 -0.75
CA SER A 339 -18.33 0.41 -0.63
C SER A 339 -19.12 0.89 -1.85
N THR A 340 -18.87 0.29 -3.02
CA THR A 340 -19.61 0.53 -4.25
C THR A 340 -19.62 -0.73 -5.13
N LEU A 341 -20.66 -0.89 -5.93
CA LEU A 341 -20.79 -1.97 -6.91
C LEU A 341 -21.05 -1.37 -8.28
N VAL A 342 -20.36 -1.87 -9.31
CA VAL A 342 -20.51 -1.42 -10.70
C VAL A 342 -20.61 -2.63 -11.60
N TYR A 343 -21.70 -2.77 -12.34
CA TYR A 343 -21.87 -3.84 -13.33
C TYR A 343 -21.05 -3.54 -14.59
N LEU A 344 -20.27 -4.50 -15.07
CA LEU A 344 -19.34 -4.37 -16.21
C LEU A 344 -19.77 -5.14 -17.47
N ASP A 345 -20.99 -5.67 -17.48
CA ASP A 345 -21.52 -6.60 -18.49
C ASP A 345 -21.04 -8.06 -18.37
N GLY A 346 -21.71 -8.99 -19.05
CA GLY A 346 -21.36 -10.41 -19.06
C GLY A 346 -21.48 -11.13 -17.71
N GLY A 347 -22.28 -10.60 -16.78
CA GLY A 347 -22.36 -11.10 -15.40
C GLY A 347 -21.19 -10.68 -14.52
N MET A 348 -20.32 -9.77 -15.00
CA MET A 348 -19.17 -9.26 -14.26
C MET A 348 -19.57 -8.03 -13.45
N ILE A 349 -19.08 -7.96 -12.22
CA ILE A 349 -19.29 -6.85 -11.29
C ILE A 349 -17.93 -6.44 -10.75
N PHE A 350 -17.65 -5.15 -10.82
CA PHE A 350 -16.59 -4.54 -10.05
C PHE A 350 -17.10 -4.18 -8.66
N LEU A 351 -16.37 -4.63 -7.65
CA LEU A 351 -16.58 -4.35 -6.25
C LEU A 351 -15.47 -3.44 -5.76
N GLY A 352 -15.82 -2.17 -5.51
CA GLY A 352 -14.91 -1.21 -4.90
C GLY A 352 -15.02 -1.28 -3.38
N SER A 353 -13.89 -1.44 -2.70
CA SER A 353 -13.83 -1.52 -1.24
C SER A 353 -12.93 -0.45 -0.62
N HIS A 354 -13.39 0.12 0.49
CA HIS A 354 -12.59 0.99 1.36
C HIS A 354 -11.77 0.19 2.40
N GLN A 355 -12.27 -0.95 2.87
CA GLN A 355 -11.73 -1.68 4.03
C GLN A 355 -11.14 -3.06 3.69
N GLY A 356 -11.23 -3.49 2.44
CA GLY A 356 -10.64 -4.71 1.93
C GLY A 356 -10.13 -4.50 0.51
N ASP A 357 -9.62 -5.56 -0.11
CA ASP A 357 -9.18 -5.49 -1.50
C ASP A 357 -10.39 -5.30 -2.43
N SER A 358 -10.22 -4.48 -3.46
CA SER A 358 -11.27 -4.32 -4.48
C SER A 358 -11.18 -5.49 -5.47
N GLN A 359 -12.30 -5.92 -6.03
CA GLN A 359 -12.38 -7.19 -6.75
C GLN A 359 -13.20 -7.05 -8.03
N VAL A 360 -12.81 -7.75 -9.08
CA VAL A 360 -13.70 -8.08 -10.20
C VAL A 360 -14.20 -9.49 -9.99
N ILE A 361 -15.52 -9.63 -9.91
CA ILE A 361 -16.19 -10.90 -9.72
C ILE A 361 -17.12 -11.19 -10.89
N LYS A 362 -17.35 -12.46 -11.17
CA LYS A 362 -18.32 -12.93 -12.15
C LYS A 362 -19.34 -13.83 -11.48
N ILE A 363 -20.61 -13.56 -11.75
CA ILE A 363 -21.73 -14.37 -11.27
C ILE A 363 -21.87 -15.59 -12.17
N GLU A 364 -21.78 -16.80 -11.59
CA GLU A 364 -21.99 -18.07 -12.29
C GLU A 364 -23.14 -18.86 -11.63
N GLU A 365 -23.67 -19.88 -12.31
CA GLU A 365 -24.81 -20.66 -11.81
C GLU A 365 -24.56 -21.34 -10.45
N GLN A 366 -23.30 -21.65 -10.13
CA GLN A 366 -22.90 -22.35 -8.92
C GLN A 366 -22.15 -21.48 -7.89
N GLY A 367 -22.07 -20.16 -8.10
CA GLY A 367 -21.43 -19.25 -7.15
C GLY A 367 -20.73 -18.06 -7.79
N LEU A 368 -19.66 -17.61 -7.13
CA LEU A 368 -18.86 -16.47 -7.54
C LEU A 368 -17.48 -16.93 -8.03
N GLN A 369 -17.06 -16.40 -9.18
CA GLN A 369 -15.69 -16.52 -9.66
C GLN A 369 -14.97 -15.18 -9.48
N PHE A 370 -13.80 -15.19 -8.82
CA PHE A 370 -12.93 -14.03 -8.71
C PHE A 370 -12.02 -13.95 -9.93
N LEU A 371 -12.09 -12.85 -10.67
CA LEU A 371 -11.30 -12.64 -11.90
C LEU A 371 -10.04 -11.82 -11.62
N GLN A 372 -10.15 -10.75 -10.83
CA GLN A 372 -9.04 -9.85 -10.53
C GLN A 372 -9.19 -9.26 -9.13
N THR A 373 -8.09 -9.01 -8.44
CA THR A 373 -8.05 -8.35 -7.13
C THR A 373 -7.08 -7.17 -7.16
N PHE A 374 -7.50 -6.05 -6.58
CA PHE A 374 -6.73 -4.81 -6.46
C PHE A 374 -6.34 -4.61 -4.99
N PRO A 375 -5.03 -4.65 -4.66
CA PRO A 375 -4.57 -4.44 -3.29
C PRO A 375 -5.02 -3.10 -2.72
N ASN A 376 -5.58 -3.12 -1.51
CA ASN A 376 -6.00 -1.93 -0.78
C ASN A 376 -5.48 -1.94 0.67
N VAL A 377 -4.52 -1.06 0.97
CA VAL A 377 -3.88 -0.96 2.29
C VAL A 377 -4.77 -0.22 3.30
N ALA A 378 -5.90 0.33 2.88
CA ALA A 378 -6.82 1.10 3.71
C ALA A 378 -7.80 0.25 4.53
N PRO A 379 -8.31 0.79 5.66
CA PRO A 379 -7.69 1.85 6.45
C PRO A 379 -6.46 1.32 7.18
N ILE A 380 -5.41 2.15 7.28
CA ILE A 380 -4.25 1.80 8.12
C ILE A 380 -4.53 2.28 9.54
N LEU A 381 -4.75 1.36 10.46
CA LEU A 381 -5.09 1.69 11.86
C LEU A 381 -3.84 1.91 12.71
N ASP A 382 -2.81 1.12 12.47
CA ASP A 382 -1.50 1.22 13.13
C ASP A 382 -0.43 0.61 12.21
N PHE A 383 0.84 0.92 12.45
CA PHE A 383 1.93 0.31 11.70
C PHE A 383 3.21 0.26 12.52
N ALA A 384 4.10 -0.67 12.16
CA ALA A 384 5.44 -0.78 12.69
C ALA A 384 6.45 -0.78 11.54
N VAL A 385 7.67 -0.32 11.82
CA VAL A 385 8.77 -0.38 10.87
C VAL A 385 9.73 -1.47 11.31
N MET A 386 10.02 -2.38 10.40
CA MET A 386 10.96 -3.48 10.58
C MET A 386 12.16 -3.25 9.68
N ASP A 387 13.35 -3.10 10.26
CA ASP A 387 14.60 -2.99 9.51
C ASP A 387 15.32 -4.35 9.47
N MET A 388 15.31 -4.99 8.31
CA MET A 388 15.96 -6.28 8.10
C MET A 388 17.49 -6.16 7.96
N GLY A 389 18.00 -4.93 7.77
CA GLY A 389 19.42 -4.66 7.63
C GLY A 389 20.13 -4.40 8.96
N ASN A 390 19.40 -4.09 10.03
CA ASN A 390 19.98 -3.81 11.34
C ASN A 390 19.06 -4.27 12.48
N ARG A 391 19.40 -5.38 13.14
CA ARG A 391 18.58 -6.02 14.18
C ARG A 391 18.73 -5.42 15.59
N SER A 392 19.64 -4.47 15.80
CA SER A 392 19.75 -3.83 17.13
C SER A 392 18.60 -2.83 17.32
N SER A 393 17.85 -2.96 18.42
CA SER A 393 16.69 -2.12 18.75
C SER A 393 16.99 -0.62 18.81
N ASP A 394 18.25 -0.25 19.08
CA ASP A 394 18.70 1.14 19.22
C ASP A 394 19.37 1.72 17.97
N ALA A 395 19.47 0.94 16.88
CA ALA A 395 20.08 1.44 15.66
C ALA A 395 19.19 2.43 14.91
N PRO A 396 19.78 3.43 14.23
CA PRO A 396 19.03 4.24 13.28
C PRO A 396 18.46 3.35 12.18
N VAL A 397 17.19 3.56 11.87
CA VAL A 397 16.50 2.85 10.78
C VAL A 397 17.13 3.27 9.45
N ASN A 398 17.37 2.30 8.58
CA ASN A 398 17.81 2.56 7.21
C ASN A 398 16.76 3.38 6.43
N GLU A 399 17.19 4.10 5.39
CA GLU A 399 16.27 4.81 4.50
C GLU A 399 15.28 3.83 3.86
N PHE A 400 14.00 4.19 3.71
CA PHE A 400 12.99 3.32 3.08
C PHE A 400 13.41 2.89 1.67
N SER A 401 14.06 3.80 0.96
CA SER A 401 14.67 3.62 -0.35
C SER A 401 15.71 2.50 -0.42
N SER A 402 16.25 2.03 0.72
CA SER A 402 17.19 0.92 0.76
C SER A 402 16.56 -0.43 0.44
N GLY A 403 15.22 -0.54 0.50
CA GLY A 403 14.42 -1.77 0.40
C GLY A 403 14.54 -2.72 1.61
N GLN A 404 15.42 -2.39 2.56
CA GLN A 404 15.65 -3.15 3.79
C GLN A 404 14.64 -2.82 4.90
N ALA A 405 14.14 -1.58 4.91
CA ALA A 405 13.08 -1.15 5.80
C ALA A 405 11.72 -1.57 5.22
N ARG A 406 10.96 -2.35 6.00
CA ARG A 406 9.59 -2.75 5.70
C ARG A 406 8.63 -2.01 6.61
N ILE A 407 7.59 -1.43 6.02
CA ILE A 407 6.48 -0.85 6.78
C ILE A 407 5.41 -1.94 6.88
N VAL A 408 5.16 -2.45 8.08
CA VAL A 408 4.12 -3.46 8.33
C VAL A 408 2.90 -2.77 8.91
N THR A 409 1.80 -2.76 8.16
CA THR A 409 0.56 -2.07 8.51
C THR A 409 -0.51 -3.04 9.00
N GLY A 410 -1.28 -2.60 9.99
CA GLY A 410 -2.55 -3.20 10.38
C GLY A 410 -3.63 -2.57 9.54
N SER A 411 -4.06 -3.29 8.52
CA SER A 411 -4.90 -2.79 7.44
C SER A 411 -6.24 -3.48 7.39
N GLY A 412 -7.23 -2.78 6.85
CA GLY A 412 -8.56 -3.32 6.67
C GLY A 412 -9.37 -3.41 7.95
N ALA A 413 -10.59 -3.95 7.83
CA ALA A 413 -11.49 -4.10 8.97
C ALA A 413 -12.24 -5.43 8.93
N TYR A 414 -12.47 -5.99 10.12
CA TYR A 414 -13.23 -7.19 10.38
C TYR A 414 -12.74 -8.37 9.54
N THR A 415 -13.60 -8.95 8.71
CA THR A 415 -13.28 -10.09 7.83
C THR A 415 -12.19 -9.77 6.82
N ASP A 416 -12.07 -8.51 6.40
CA ASP A 416 -11.03 -8.03 5.48
C ASP A 416 -9.75 -7.59 6.22
N GLY A 417 -9.72 -7.72 7.55
CA GLY A 417 -8.57 -7.35 8.37
C GLY A 417 -7.33 -8.17 8.00
N SER A 418 -6.23 -7.46 7.77
CA SER A 418 -4.98 -8.01 7.24
C SER A 418 -3.75 -7.31 7.83
N LEU A 419 -2.63 -8.02 7.83
CA LEU A 419 -1.30 -7.42 7.93
C LEU A 419 -0.76 -7.20 6.53
N ARG A 420 -0.23 -6.02 6.25
CA ARG A 420 0.36 -5.74 4.94
C ARG A 420 1.79 -5.24 5.08
N SER A 421 2.71 -5.84 4.34
CA SER A 421 4.10 -5.41 4.29
C SER A 421 4.31 -4.55 3.04
N VAL A 422 4.64 -3.28 3.25
CA VAL A 422 4.98 -2.32 2.21
C VAL A 422 6.50 -2.17 2.17
N ARG A 423 7.10 -2.47 1.02
CA ARG A 423 8.55 -2.44 0.79
C ARG A 423 8.86 -1.73 -0.53
N SER A 424 10.01 -1.05 -0.61
CA SER A 424 10.52 -0.55 -1.88
C SER A 424 11.06 -1.72 -2.70
N GLY A 425 10.61 -1.83 -3.95
CA GLY A 425 10.97 -2.90 -4.86
C GLY A 425 11.21 -2.41 -6.29
N VAL A 426 11.62 -3.32 -7.14
CA VAL A 426 11.87 -3.13 -8.57
C VAL A 426 10.91 -4.04 -9.35
N GLY A 427 10.25 -3.46 -10.34
CA GLY A 427 9.36 -4.19 -11.25
C GLY A 427 10.14 -5.09 -12.21
N LEU A 428 9.49 -6.17 -12.66
CA LEU A 428 9.95 -6.96 -13.78
C LEU A 428 8.91 -6.82 -14.89
N GLU A 429 9.30 -6.28 -16.03
CA GLU A 429 8.43 -6.17 -17.20
C GLU A 429 8.48 -7.49 -17.97
N PRO A 430 7.38 -8.24 -18.08
CA PRO A 430 7.37 -9.50 -18.82
C PRO A 430 7.44 -9.24 -20.32
N LEU A 431 8.43 -9.82 -21.00
CA LEU A 431 8.55 -9.78 -22.46
C LEU A 431 7.79 -10.93 -23.12
N GLY A 432 7.67 -12.06 -22.42
CA GLY A 432 6.98 -13.25 -22.91
C GLY A 432 7.30 -14.47 -22.06
N ALA A 433 6.47 -15.50 -22.19
CA ALA A 433 6.70 -16.81 -21.59
C ALA A 433 7.12 -17.81 -22.67
N ILE A 434 8.14 -18.63 -22.39
CA ILE A 434 8.50 -19.76 -23.24
C ILE A 434 7.48 -20.90 -23.02
N GLY A 435 7.02 -21.06 -21.77
CA GLY A 435 5.99 -22.01 -21.38
C GLY A 435 6.35 -22.82 -20.13
N GLU A 436 5.46 -23.74 -19.76
CA GLU A 436 5.64 -24.69 -18.67
C GLU A 436 6.52 -25.87 -19.12
N MET A 437 7.55 -26.18 -18.34
CA MET A 437 8.49 -27.26 -18.67
C MET A 437 8.03 -28.64 -18.16
N GLY A 438 7.01 -28.66 -17.29
CA GLY A 438 6.41 -29.85 -16.69
C GLY A 438 7.20 -30.42 -15.50
N ALA A 439 8.24 -29.72 -15.04
CA ALA A 439 9.04 -30.09 -13.88
C ALA A 439 9.81 -28.87 -13.34
N PRO A 440 10.14 -28.83 -12.03
CA PRO A 440 10.94 -27.75 -11.46
C PRO A 440 12.30 -27.61 -12.14
N VAL A 441 12.67 -26.38 -12.48
CA VAL A 441 13.94 -26.04 -13.13
C VAL A 441 15.02 -25.87 -12.06
N SER A 442 16.12 -26.61 -12.19
CA SER A 442 17.23 -26.54 -11.22
C SER A 442 18.25 -25.43 -11.52
N ALA A 443 18.49 -25.13 -12.80
CA ALA A 443 19.42 -24.08 -13.23
C ALA A 443 19.16 -23.65 -14.67
N MET A 444 19.56 -22.42 -15.01
CA MET A 444 19.48 -21.90 -16.39
C MET A 444 20.76 -21.17 -16.79
N PHE A 445 21.12 -21.26 -18.06
CA PHE A 445 22.33 -20.64 -18.61
C PHE A 445 22.08 -20.05 -20.00
N GLY A 446 22.42 -18.77 -20.19
CA GLY A 446 22.52 -18.15 -21.50
C GLY A 446 23.82 -18.53 -22.20
N LEU A 447 23.73 -18.87 -23.49
CA LEU A 447 24.85 -19.26 -24.34
C LEU A 447 24.78 -18.59 -25.71
N ARG A 448 25.95 -18.48 -26.32
CA ARG A 448 26.16 -18.11 -27.73
C ARG A 448 26.49 -19.35 -28.54
N SER A 449 25.68 -19.64 -29.56
CA SER A 449 25.85 -20.79 -30.47
C SER A 449 26.85 -20.53 -31.60
N SER A 450 27.31 -19.30 -31.78
CA SER A 450 28.32 -18.94 -32.79
C SER A 450 29.34 -17.98 -32.21
N ARG A 451 30.60 -18.12 -32.67
CA ARG A 451 31.71 -17.22 -32.31
C ARG A 451 31.53 -15.79 -32.81
N SER A 452 30.70 -15.61 -33.84
CA SER A 452 30.44 -14.30 -34.44
C SER A 452 29.29 -13.54 -33.77
N SER A 453 28.56 -14.17 -32.85
CA SER A 453 27.43 -13.52 -32.17
C SER A 453 27.92 -12.75 -30.95
N ASP A 454 27.50 -11.49 -30.86
CA ASP A 454 27.65 -10.67 -29.66
C ASP A 454 26.49 -10.88 -28.67
N PHE A 455 25.40 -11.52 -29.11
CA PHE A 455 24.18 -11.77 -28.34
C PHE A 455 24.03 -13.24 -27.98
N ASP A 456 23.40 -13.51 -26.84
CA ASP A 456 22.95 -14.86 -26.47
C ASP A 456 21.85 -15.30 -27.44
N ASP A 457 21.94 -16.52 -27.95
CA ASP A 457 20.94 -17.07 -28.87
C ASP A 457 20.41 -18.42 -28.39
N THR A 458 20.95 -18.94 -27.29
CA THR A 458 20.65 -20.28 -26.79
C THR A 458 20.45 -20.24 -25.28
N LEU A 459 19.31 -20.70 -24.80
CA LEU A 459 18.99 -20.86 -23.39
C LEU A 459 19.01 -22.35 -23.02
N VAL A 460 19.86 -22.71 -22.07
CA VAL A 460 19.94 -24.06 -21.51
C VAL A 460 19.13 -24.11 -20.22
N VAL A 461 18.17 -25.03 -20.14
CA VAL A 461 17.29 -25.25 -18.99
C VAL A 461 17.58 -26.63 -18.40
N SER A 462 18.10 -26.65 -17.18
CA SER A 462 18.52 -27.86 -16.47
C SER A 462 17.43 -28.33 -15.50
N PHE A 463 17.20 -29.63 -15.45
CA PHE A 463 16.31 -30.31 -14.53
C PHE A 463 17.10 -31.33 -13.70
N VAL A 464 16.46 -31.91 -12.68
CA VAL A 464 17.09 -32.93 -11.81
C VAL A 464 17.69 -34.11 -12.59
N ASN A 465 17.06 -34.54 -13.69
CA ASN A 465 17.45 -35.74 -14.44
C ASN A 465 17.71 -35.49 -15.93
N SER A 466 17.59 -34.26 -16.43
CA SER A 466 17.70 -33.97 -17.86
C SER A 466 18.05 -32.51 -18.09
N THR A 467 18.49 -32.18 -19.30
CA THR A 467 18.73 -30.81 -19.76
C THR A 467 17.99 -30.60 -21.08
N ARG A 468 17.32 -29.45 -21.24
CA ARG A 468 16.70 -29.01 -22.50
C ARG A 468 17.36 -27.73 -22.98
N VAL A 469 17.35 -27.50 -24.29
CA VAL A 469 18.01 -26.35 -24.91
C VAL A 469 17.05 -25.68 -25.88
N PHE A 470 16.93 -24.36 -25.77
CA PHE A 470 16.07 -23.53 -26.59
C PHE A 470 16.92 -22.55 -27.38
N LYS A 471 16.74 -22.51 -28.69
CA LYS A 471 17.43 -21.58 -29.58
C LYS A 471 16.47 -20.49 -30.04
N PHE A 472 16.96 -19.25 -30.03
CA PHE A 472 16.24 -18.05 -30.43
C PHE A 472 16.78 -17.58 -31.77
N ASP A 473 15.87 -17.18 -32.65
CA ASP A 473 16.25 -16.49 -33.88
C ASP A 473 16.29 -14.96 -33.68
N SER A 474 16.70 -14.23 -34.72
CA SER A 474 16.76 -12.76 -34.70
C SER A 474 15.38 -12.09 -34.61
N ALA A 475 14.30 -12.83 -34.86
CA ALA A 475 12.92 -12.35 -34.74
C ALA A 475 12.31 -12.63 -33.35
N GLY A 476 13.00 -13.42 -32.51
CA GLY A 476 12.54 -13.82 -31.18
C GLY A 476 11.73 -15.11 -31.15
N GLU A 477 11.64 -15.84 -32.26
CA GLU A 477 10.99 -17.16 -32.30
C GLU A 477 11.87 -18.21 -31.61
N VAL A 478 11.24 -19.13 -30.89
CA VAL A 478 11.90 -20.12 -30.03
C VAL A 478 11.75 -21.53 -30.60
N GLU A 479 12.88 -22.23 -30.76
CA GLU A 479 12.92 -23.64 -31.16
C GLU A 479 13.59 -24.49 -30.07
N GLU A 480 12.93 -25.57 -29.63
CA GLU A 480 13.56 -26.57 -28.75
C GLU A 480 14.48 -27.48 -29.58
N LEU A 481 15.75 -27.55 -29.18
CA LEU A 481 16.75 -28.39 -29.82
C LEU A 481 16.84 -29.75 -29.12
N GLY A 482 16.61 -30.83 -29.87
CA GLY A 482 16.81 -32.19 -29.36
C GLY A 482 18.29 -32.59 -29.17
N VAL A 483 19.23 -31.85 -29.79
CA VAL A 483 20.68 -32.06 -29.66
C VAL A 483 21.39 -30.71 -29.78
N PHE A 484 22.39 -30.45 -28.93
CA PHE A 484 23.18 -29.22 -28.97
C PHE A 484 24.68 -29.53 -28.91
N GLY A 485 25.36 -29.58 -30.06
CA GLY A 485 26.83 -29.60 -30.12
C GLY A 485 27.56 -30.70 -29.32
N GLY A 486 27.10 -31.95 -29.32
CA GLY A 486 27.75 -33.04 -28.55
C GLY A 486 27.59 -32.94 -27.03
N SER A 487 26.78 -31.99 -26.54
CA SER A 487 26.36 -31.90 -25.13
C SER A 487 25.58 -33.13 -24.68
N GLN A 488 25.59 -33.37 -23.37
CA GLN A 488 24.87 -34.47 -22.75
C GLN A 488 23.55 -33.96 -22.17
N MET A 489 22.42 -34.42 -22.72
CA MET A 489 21.06 -33.97 -22.33
C MET A 489 20.38 -34.89 -21.30
N ASP A 490 20.86 -36.13 -21.17
CA ASP A 490 20.25 -37.15 -20.29
C ASP A 490 20.65 -37.00 -18.80
N GLU A 491 21.37 -35.93 -18.45
CA GLU A 491 21.80 -35.64 -17.09
C GLU A 491 21.53 -34.17 -16.72
N CYS A 492 21.52 -33.90 -15.42
CA CYS A 492 21.48 -32.54 -14.88
C CYS A 492 22.78 -31.79 -15.22
N THR A 493 22.62 -30.62 -15.84
CA THR A 493 23.71 -29.66 -16.07
C THR A 493 23.83 -28.74 -14.86
N LEU A 494 25.00 -28.74 -14.22
CA LEU A 494 25.33 -27.88 -13.07
C LEU A 494 25.87 -26.52 -13.51
N TYR A 495 26.54 -26.45 -14.66
CA TYR A 495 27.02 -25.21 -15.27
C TYR A 495 27.12 -25.35 -16.78
N ALA A 496 26.74 -24.31 -17.51
CA ALA A 496 27.08 -24.13 -18.92
C ALA A 496 27.52 -22.69 -19.19
N GLY A 497 28.53 -22.51 -20.04
CA GLY A 497 29.04 -21.19 -20.38
C GLY A 497 29.91 -21.17 -21.64
N ASN A 498 30.11 -19.98 -22.21
CA ASN A 498 31.06 -19.77 -23.31
C ASN A 498 32.46 -19.44 -22.78
N LEU A 499 33.48 -20.02 -23.39
CA LEU A 499 34.90 -19.66 -23.20
C LEU A 499 35.27 -18.46 -24.10
N ASP A 500 36.39 -17.80 -23.79
CA ASP A 500 36.89 -16.65 -24.56
C ASP A 500 37.18 -16.96 -26.04
N ASP A 501 37.44 -18.23 -26.36
CA ASP A 501 37.67 -18.71 -27.72
C ASP A 501 36.39 -19.18 -28.44
N GLY A 502 35.23 -19.00 -27.80
CA GLY A 502 33.91 -19.31 -28.34
C GLY A 502 33.48 -20.76 -28.21
N ARG A 503 34.29 -21.64 -27.61
CA ARG A 503 33.86 -23.00 -27.24
C ARG A 503 32.86 -22.95 -26.08
N VAL A 504 32.01 -23.96 -25.98
CA VAL A 504 31.02 -24.10 -24.90
C VAL A 504 31.50 -25.16 -23.93
N VAL A 505 31.51 -24.84 -22.63
CA VAL A 505 31.73 -25.80 -21.56
C VAL A 505 30.37 -26.21 -20.97
N GLN A 506 30.19 -27.51 -20.76
CA GLN A 506 29.06 -28.07 -20.03
C GLN A 506 29.60 -28.94 -18.90
N VAL A 507 29.16 -28.67 -17.68
CA VAL A 507 29.47 -29.49 -16.50
C VAL A 507 28.20 -30.18 -16.04
N THR A 508 28.20 -31.50 -16.08
CA THR A 508 27.11 -32.38 -15.61
C THR A 508 27.47 -32.99 -14.26
N THR A 509 26.57 -33.78 -13.68
CA THR A 509 26.86 -34.50 -12.44
C THR A 509 27.98 -35.55 -12.56
N SER A 510 28.32 -35.97 -13.79
CA SER A 510 29.31 -37.04 -14.03
C SER A 510 30.52 -36.61 -14.88
N THR A 511 30.40 -35.55 -15.69
CA THR A 511 31.43 -35.17 -16.66
C THR A 511 31.56 -33.66 -16.85
N VAL A 512 32.76 -33.22 -17.23
CA VAL A 512 33.04 -31.89 -17.78
C VAL A 512 33.31 -32.05 -19.27
N LEU A 513 32.52 -31.39 -20.11
CA LEU A 513 32.60 -31.47 -21.57
C LEU A 513 32.95 -30.09 -22.12
N VAL A 514 33.88 -30.05 -23.08
CA VAL A 514 34.18 -28.87 -23.89
C VAL A 514 33.79 -29.19 -25.32
N THR A 515 32.89 -28.38 -25.85
CA THR A 515 32.26 -28.59 -27.16
C THR A 515 32.51 -27.38 -28.04
N ASP A 516 32.70 -27.63 -29.33
CA ASP A 516 32.74 -26.56 -30.33
C ASP A 516 31.35 -26.44 -30.95
N PRO A 517 30.62 -25.32 -30.76
CA PRO A 517 29.26 -25.21 -31.25
C PRO A 517 29.20 -25.18 -32.79
N ASP A 518 30.24 -24.69 -33.47
CA ASP A 518 30.29 -24.62 -34.94
C ASP A 518 30.44 -26.00 -35.60
N ASP A 519 31.31 -26.85 -35.05
CA ASP A 519 31.60 -28.19 -35.59
C ASP A 519 30.77 -29.30 -34.91
N SER A 520 30.00 -28.97 -33.86
CA SER A 520 29.19 -29.90 -33.07
C SER A 520 29.95 -31.11 -32.51
N MET A 521 31.24 -30.93 -32.21
CA MET A 521 32.14 -32.00 -31.74
C MET A 521 32.66 -31.71 -30.34
N VAL A 522 32.76 -32.77 -29.52
CA VAL A 522 33.41 -32.73 -28.21
C VAL A 522 34.92 -32.66 -28.41
N GLN A 523 35.53 -31.54 -28.00
CA GLN A 523 36.97 -31.27 -28.12
C GLN A 523 37.76 -31.82 -26.92
N GLY A 524 37.14 -31.80 -25.74
CA GLY A 524 37.75 -32.29 -24.50
C GLY A 524 36.69 -32.82 -23.54
N SER A 525 37.04 -33.86 -22.79
CA SER A 525 36.15 -34.41 -21.77
C SER A 525 36.95 -34.84 -20.56
N TRP A 526 36.46 -34.55 -19.36
CA TRP A 526 37.01 -35.03 -18.11
C TRP A 526 35.93 -35.71 -17.28
N LYS A 527 36.31 -36.80 -16.60
CA LYS A 527 35.47 -37.50 -15.65
C LYS A 527 36.21 -37.66 -14.32
N PRO A 528 35.52 -37.59 -13.17
CA PRO A 528 36.10 -37.93 -11.88
C PRO A 528 36.67 -39.36 -11.88
N THR A 529 37.73 -39.58 -11.10
CA THR A 529 38.30 -40.92 -10.93
C THR A 529 37.43 -41.75 -9.98
N GLY A 530 36.85 -42.86 -10.47
CA GLY A 530 35.99 -43.75 -9.68
C GLY A 530 34.49 -43.50 -9.90
N GLU A 531 33.66 -43.75 -8.87
CA GLU A 531 32.20 -43.52 -8.90
C GLU A 531 31.79 -42.16 -8.30
N ALA A 532 32.75 -41.26 -8.07
CA ALA A 532 32.49 -39.95 -7.46
C ALA A 532 31.67 -39.04 -8.38
N ARG A 533 30.75 -38.26 -7.82
CA ARG A 533 29.89 -37.32 -8.57
C ARG A 533 30.30 -35.87 -8.31
N ILE A 534 30.11 -35.04 -9.32
CA ILE A 534 30.28 -33.59 -9.21
C ILE A 534 29.05 -33.04 -8.48
N THR A 535 29.27 -32.37 -7.35
CA THR A 535 28.19 -31.80 -6.52
C THR A 535 28.07 -30.29 -6.62
N ASP A 536 29.17 -29.60 -6.94
CA ASP A 536 29.20 -28.15 -7.09
C ASP A 536 30.31 -27.75 -8.06
N VAL A 537 30.14 -26.61 -8.73
CA VAL A 537 31.04 -26.13 -9.78
C VAL A 537 31.16 -24.61 -9.73
N ALA A 538 32.37 -24.11 -9.91
CA ALA A 538 32.63 -22.69 -10.11
C ALA A 538 33.61 -22.50 -11.27
N THR A 539 33.41 -21.48 -12.09
CA THR A 539 34.18 -21.26 -13.31
C THR A 539 34.63 -19.82 -13.42
N GLU A 540 35.85 -19.61 -13.91
CA GLU A 540 36.35 -18.28 -14.26
C GLU A 540 37.28 -18.38 -15.48
N GLY A 541 36.89 -17.73 -16.57
CA GLY A 541 37.54 -17.85 -17.87
C GLY A 541 37.78 -19.31 -18.26
N SER A 542 39.05 -19.69 -18.40
CA SER A 542 39.46 -21.06 -18.76
C SER A 542 39.73 -21.99 -17.56
N THR A 543 39.37 -21.58 -16.34
CA THR A 543 39.57 -22.38 -15.11
C THR A 543 38.23 -22.86 -14.57
N VAL A 544 38.14 -24.16 -14.27
CA VAL A 544 36.94 -24.79 -13.70
C VAL A 544 37.33 -25.47 -12.39
N LEU A 545 36.67 -25.09 -11.30
CA LEU A 545 36.79 -25.74 -10.00
C LEU A 545 35.56 -26.64 -9.80
N VAL A 546 35.78 -27.92 -9.50
CA VAL A 546 34.71 -28.88 -9.20
C VAL A 546 34.87 -29.47 -7.81
N SER A 547 33.73 -29.66 -7.14
CA SER A 547 33.63 -30.40 -5.88
C SER A 547 33.11 -31.81 -6.14
N LEU A 548 33.80 -32.82 -5.59
CA LEU A 548 33.48 -34.24 -5.73
C LEU A 548 32.91 -34.78 -4.41
N ASP A 549 31.63 -35.16 -4.43
CA ASP A 549 30.87 -35.65 -3.26
C ASP A 549 31.03 -34.79 -1.98
N GLY A 550 31.37 -33.51 -2.13
CA GLY A 550 31.75 -32.61 -1.02
C GLY A 550 33.05 -32.95 -0.29
N THR A 551 33.82 -33.95 -0.74
CA THR A 551 35.03 -34.43 -0.03
C THR A 551 36.34 -34.07 -0.72
N ALA A 552 36.33 -33.75 -2.02
CA ALA A 552 37.53 -33.34 -2.73
C ALA A 552 37.25 -32.16 -3.68
N LEU A 553 38.26 -31.31 -3.86
CA LEU A 553 38.27 -30.24 -4.85
C LEU A 553 39.28 -30.55 -5.94
N VAL A 554 38.90 -30.30 -7.19
CA VAL A 554 39.76 -30.46 -8.38
C VAL A 554 39.72 -29.17 -9.20
N VAL A 555 40.89 -28.61 -9.49
CA VAL A 555 41.06 -27.47 -10.38
C VAL A 555 41.40 -27.99 -11.77
N LEU A 556 40.58 -27.64 -12.76
CA LEU A 556 40.73 -28.00 -14.16
C LEU A 556 41.06 -26.76 -14.98
N SER A 557 41.90 -26.93 -16.01
CA SER A 557 42.25 -25.90 -16.97
C SER A 557 41.84 -26.31 -18.38
N LEU A 558 41.22 -25.36 -19.08
CA LEU A 558 40.65 -25.52 -20.42
C LEU A 558 41.46 -24.80 -21.52
N ALA A 559 42.59 -24.19 -21.15
CA ALA A 559 43.39 -23.31 -22.01
C ALA A 559 44.08 -24.02 -23.20
N GLY A 560 44.09 -25.36 -23.25
CA GLY A 560 44.93 -26.15 -24.17
C GLY A 560 44.18 -27.09 -25.13
N GLY A 561 42.89 -26.89 -25.38
CA GLY A 561 42.08 -27.79 -26.21
C GLY A 561 41.53 -29.00 -25.45
N ASP A 562 42.34 -29.59 -24.56
CA ASP A 562 41.97 -30.70 -23.67
C ASP A 562 41.81 -30.26 -22.20
N VAL A 563 41.09 -31.04 -21.39
CA VAL A 563 40.79 -30.71 -19.99
C VAL A 563 41.89 -31.26 -19.07
N GLN A 564 42.70 -30.38 -18.49
CA GLN A 564 43.86 -30.76 -17.68
C GLN A 564 43.65 -30.49 -16.19
N VAL A 565 44.00 -31.45 -15.33
CA VAL A 565 43.97 -31.27 -13.86
C VAL A 565 45.20 -30.49 -13.41
N GLN A 566 45.00 -29.29 -12.86
CA GLN A 566 46.08 -28.46 -12.31
C GLN A 566 46.39 -28.80 -10.85
N ALA A 567 45.36 -28.94 -10.03
CA ALA A 567 45.49 -29.21 -8.60
C ALA A 567 44.33 -30.08 -8.11
N GLN A 568 44.59 -30.93 -7.12
CA GLN A 568 43.58 -31.75 -6.46
C GLN A 568 43.89 -31.85 -4.97
N LYS A 569 42.84 -31.72 -4.14
CA LYS A 569 42.95 -31.88 -2.69
C LYS A 569 41.73 -32.60 -2.13
N THR A 570 41.98 -33.60 -1.30
CA THR A 570 40.94 -34.33 -0.56
C THR A 570 40.90 -33.86 0.89
N PHE A 571 39.71 -33.60 1.39
CA PHE A 571 39.44 -33.12 2.73
C PHE A 571 39.00 -34.29 3.65
N GLY A 572 39.27 -34.14 4.94
CA GLY A 572 38.80 -35.11 5.95
C GLY A 572 37.31 -34.95 6.25
N ILE A 573 36.77 -35.87 7.05
CA ILE A 573 35.34 -35.91 7.42
C ILE A 573 34.87 -34.59 8.06
N GLY A 574 35.74 -33.89 8.81
CA GLY A 574 35.41 -32.61 9.46
C GLY A 574 35.67 -31.35 8.61
N SER A 575 35.83 -31.50 7.29
CA SER A 575 36.06 -30.36 6.39
C SER A 575 35.41 -30.60 5.04
N GLN A 576 34.18 -31.12 5.05
CA GLN A 576 33.38 -31.29 3.85
C GLN A 576 33.01 -29.92 3.26
N VAL A 577 33.14 -29.81 1.95
CA VAL A 577 32.82 -28.60 1.17
C VAL A 577 31.30 -28.51 0.98
N SER A 578 30.75 -27.34 1.23
CA SER A 578 29.32 -27.05 1.07
C SER A 578 29.00 -26.26 -0.19
N CYS A 579 29.84 -25.29 -0.54
CA CYS A 579 29.69 -24.42 -1.72
C CYS A 579 31.04 -23.83 -2.16
N ILE A 580 31.19 -23.53 -3.46
CA ILE A 580 32.42 -22.95 -4.04
C ILE A 580 32.12 -21.75 -4.96
N THR A 581 33.09 -20.83 -5.08
CA THR A 581 33.00 -19.73 -6.05
C THR A 581 34.38 -19.30 -6.58
N LEU A 582 34.41 -18.84 -7.84
CA LEU A 582 35.54 -18.23 -8.53
C LEU A 582 35.09 -16.87 -9.08
N SER A 583 36.03 -15.95 -9.22
CA SER A 583 35.76 -14.62 -9.79
C SER A 583 37.02 -13.96 -10.34
N GLN A 584 36.89 -13.18 -11.40
CA GLN A 584 37.94 -12.30 -11.95
C GLN A 584 38.53 -11.36 -10.91
N SER A 585 37.71 -10.98 -9.93
CA SER A 585 38.09 -10.12 -8.81
C SER A 585 39.07 -10.77 -7.84
N LEU A 586 39.21 -12.11 -7.88
CA LEU A 586 40.10 -12.91 -7.03
C LEU A 586 41.02 -13.80 -7.89
N PRO A 587 41.96 -13.20 -8.65
CA PRO A 587 42.79 -13.98 -9.56
C PRO A 587 43.68 -14.97 -8.80
N GLY A 588 43.66 -16.23 -9.21
CA GLY A 588 44.49 -17.28 -8.62
C GLY A 588 44.01 -17.83 -7.27
N ALA A 589 42.83 -17.43 -6.80
CA ALA A 589 42.24 -17.91 -5.55
C ALA A 589 40.77 -18.33 -5.74
N ALA A 590 40.30 -19.23 -4.88
CA ALA A 590 38.91 -19.68 -4.81
C ALA A 590 38.36 -19.43 -3.41
N VAL A 591 37.07 -19.14 -3.29
CA VAL A 591 36.40 -19.08 -1.99
C VAL A 591 35.55 -20.33 -1.80
N VAL A 592 35.68 -20.97 -0.65
CA VAL A 592 35.11 -22.28 -0.34
C VAL A 592 34.42 -22.23 1.01
N GLY A 593 33.16 -22.67 1.04
CA GLY A 593 32.37 -22.88 2.26
C GLY A 593 32.49 -24.32 2.76
N PHE A 594 32.45 -24.50 4.08
CA PHE A 594 32.51 -25.81 4.72
C PHE A 594 31.27 -26.04 5.59
N TRP A 595 30.88 -27.32 5.71
CA TRP A 595 29.77 -27.76 6.55
C TRP A 595 30.05 -27.56 8.05
N GLU A 596 31.23 -27.92 8.52
CA GLU A 596 31.57 -27.85 9.95
C GLU A 596 32.06 -26.45 10.34
N GLY A 597 31.53 -25.94 11.45
CA GLY A 597 31.96 -24.68 12.07
C GLY A 597 31.57 -23.41 11.30
N SER A 598 30.64 -23.51 10.34
CA SER A 598 30.20 -22.39 9.49
C SER A 598 31.39 -21.62 8.91
N LYS A 599 32.41 -22.37 8.46
CA LYS A 599 33.69 -21.82 8.02
C LYS A 599 33.64 -21.47 6.54
N VAL A 600 34.15 -20.30 6.19
CA VAL A 600 34.45 -19.90 4.81
C VAL A 600 35.95 -19.62 4.72
N ALA A 601 36.61 -20.16 3.70
CA ALA A 601 38.03 -19.99 3.47
C ALA A 601 38.34 -19.58 2.04
N THR A 602 39.38 -18.79 1.87
CA THR A 602 39.99 -18.51 0.56
C THR A 602 41.18 -19.45 0.37
N LEU A 603 41.18 -20.21 -0.73
CA LEU A 603 42.20 -21.18 -1.08
C LEU A 603 43.00 -20.72 -2.32
N SER A 604 44.28 -21.08 -2.39
CA SER A 604 45.11 -20.89 -3.58
C SER A 604 44.75 -21.89 -4.68
N LEU A 605 44.60 -21.45 -5.94
CA LEU A 605 44.31 -22.36 -7.05
C LEU A 605 45.50 -23.25 -7.45
N GLN A 606 46.73 -22.91 -7.03
CA GLN A 606 47.93 -23.67 -7.39
C GLN A 606 48.03 -25.01 -6.65
N ASP A 607 47.61 -25.04 -5.38
CA ASP A 607 47.81 -26.18 -4.48
C ASP A 607 46.63 -26.41 -3.52
N LEU A 608 45.57 -25.59 -3.61
CA LEU A 608 44.41 -25.62 -2.72
C LEU A 608 44.79 -25.44 -1.24
N SER A 609 45.91 -24.75 -0.96
CA SER A 609 46.30 -24.34 0.40
C SER A 609 45.43 -23.20 0.91
N GLU A 610 45.19 -23.16 2.22
CA GLU A 610 44.35 -22.14 2.86
C GLU A 610 45.13 -20.83 3.00
N LEU A 611 44.62 -19.75 2.40
CA LEU A 611 45.20 -18.40 2.48
C LEU A 611 44.64 -17.63 3.68
N ALA A 612 43.32 -17.68 3.86
CA ALA A 612 42.60 -17.04 4.95
C ALA A 612 41.30 -17.80 5.24
N ALA A 613 40.82 -17.77 6.47
CA ALA A 613 39.52 -18.31 6.82
C ALA A 613 38.83 -17.53 7.94
N GLN A 614 37.50 -17.58 7.95
CA GLN A 614 36.66 -16.97 8.96
C GLN A 614 35.40 -17.83 9.20
N SER A 615 34.93 -17.87 10.45
CA SER A 615 33.59 -18.36 10.76
C SER A 615 32.57 -17.24 10.52
N VAL A 616 31.48 -17.56 9.81
CA VAL A 616 30.47 -16.57 9.40
C VAL A 616 29.26 -16.50 10.34
N ALA A 617 29.06 -17.51 11.17
CA ALA A 617 28.00 -17.53 12.18
C ALA A 617 28.34 -16.61 13.37
N GLU A 618 27.32 -15.93 13.91
CA GLU A 618 27.48 -15.03 15.07
C GLU A 618 27.55 -15.75 16.41
N GLU A 619 26.84 -16.88 16.54
CA GLU A 619 26.77 -17.66 17.78
C GLU A 619 27.67 -18.90 17.69
N GLU A 620 28.49 -19.11 18.72
CA GLU A 620 29.29 -20.33 18.86
C GLU A 620 28.35 -21.55 18.98
N GLY A 621 28.39 -22.45 17.99
CA GLY A 621 27.51 -23.63 17.92
C GLY A 621 26.27 -23.48 17.04
N SER A 622 26.12 -22.37 16.31
CA SER A 622 25.07 -22.23 15.29
C SER A 622 25.17 -23.31 14.20
N LEU A 623 24.01 -23.81 13.76
CA LEU A 623 23.87 -24.78 12.67
C LEU A 623 23.81 -24.10 11.28
N ALA A 624 24.08 -22.79 11.19
CA ALA A 624 23.97 -22.01 9.96
C ALA A 624 25.12 -22.32 8.99
N VAL A 625 24.92 -23.28 8.09
CA VAL A 625 25.92 -23.71 7.10
C VAL A 625 25.92 -22.77 5.87
N PRO A 626 27.07 -22.36 5.32
CA PRO A 626 27.16 -21.67 4.04
C PRO A 626 26.68 -22.58 2.89
N ARG A 627 25.73 -22.10 2.07
CA ARG A 627 25.12 -22.86 0.97
C ARG A 627 25.31 -22.22 -0.40
N SER A 628 25.57 -20.92 -0.45
CA SER A 628 25.76 -20.17 -1.69
C SER A 628 26.86 -19.13 -1.51
N LEU A 629 27.73 -18.97 -2.51
CA LEU A 629 28.82 -18.00 -2.52
C LEU A 629 28.85 -17.27 -3.86
N LEU A 630 29.01 -15.95 -3.82
CA LEU A 630 29.21 -15.14 -5.03
C LEU A 630 30.14 -13.97 -4.74
N VAL A 631 31.02 -13.63 -5.68
CA VAL A 631 31.84 -12.42 -5.61
C VAL A 631 31.42 -11.50 -6.74
N ALA A 632 31.04 -10.27 -6.39
CA ALA A 632 30.58 -9.29 -7.37
C ALA A 632 31.14 -7.89 -7.11
N ARG A 633 31.41 -7.15 -8.19
CA ARG A 633 31.81 -5.74 -8.17
C ARG A 633 30.59 -4.83 -8.33
N ILE A 634 29.95 -4.56 -7.20
CA ILE A 634 28.72 -3.75 -7.12
C ILE A 634 28.99 -2.24 -7.29
N LEU A 635 30.14 -1.75 -6.83
CA LEU A 635 30.48 -0.32 -6.80
C LEU A 635 31.82 -0.08 -7.51
N ALA A 636 31.90 0.98 -8.32
CA ALA A 636 33.08 1.29 -9.13
C ALA A 636 34.32 1.64 -8.28
N ASP A 637 34.13 2.42 -7.21
CA ASP A 637 35.21 2.96 -6.38
C ASP A 637 35.50 2.13 -5.10
N GLN A 638 34.90 0.94 -4.97
CA GLN A 638 35.06 0.10 -3.78
C GLN A 638 35.59 -1.30 -4.13
N PRO A 639 36.23 -1.99 -3.17
CA PRO A 639 36.61 -3.38 -3.35
C PRO A 639 35.41 -4.28 -3.69
N PRO A 640 35.62 -5.37 -4.45
CA PRO A 640 34.62 -6.40 -4.70
C PRO A 640 34.01 -6.94 -3.40
N THR A 641 32.74 -7.32 -3.46
CA THR A 641 32.01 -7.84 -2.31
C THR A 641 31.80 -9.35 -2.44
N LEU A 642 32.14 -10.10 -1.39
CA LEU A 642 31.81 -11.50 -1.23
C LEU A 642 30.44 -11.62 -0.54
N PHE A 643 29.51 -12.31 -1.19
CA PHE A 643 28.19 -12.68 -0.68
C PHE A 643 28.19 -14.14 -0.23
N ILE A 644 27.62 -14.39 0.95
CA ILE A 644 27.57 -15.71 1.58
C ILE A 644 26.14 -15.95 2.04
N GLY A 645 25.45 -16.87 1.38
CA GLY A 645 24.10 -17.30 1.73
C GLY A 645 24.15 -18.47 2.70
N LEU A 646 23.58 -18.30 3.89
CA LEU A 646 23.51 -19.33 4.93
C LEU A 646 22.20 -20.12 4.82
N ALA A 647 22.20 -21.34 5.34
CA ALA A 647 21.04 -22.25 5.32
C ALA A 647 19.80 -21.71 6.06
N ASP A 648 19.99 -20.74 6.96
CA ASP A 648 18.94 -20.11 7.76
C ASP A 648 18.37 -18.83 7.14
N GLY A 649 18.76 -18.50 5.89
CA GLY A 649 18.29 -17.32 5.15
C GLY A 649 19.06 -16.02 5.42
N ASN A 650 20.10 -16.08 6.25
CA ASN A 650 21.02 -14.96 6.44
C ASN A 650 21.97 -14.82 5.25
N VAL A 651 22.24 -13.58 4.84
CA VAL A 651 23.24 -13.17 3.86
C VAL A 651 24.33 -12.39 4.57
N VAL A 652 25.54 -12.95 4.61
CA VAL A 652 26.72 -12.28 5.16
C VAL A 652 27.56 -11.74 4.01
N THR A 653 27.94 -10.47 4.08
CA THR A 653 28.78 -9.82 3.07
C THR A 653 30.12 -9.36 3.63
N PHE A 654 31.20 -9.53 2.86
CA PHE A 654 32.53 -9.00 3.16
C PHE A 654 33.10 -8.22 1.98
N SER A 655 33.86 -7.17 2.26
CA SER A 655 34.70 -6.49 1.27
C SER A 655 36.04 -7.22 1.12
N ILE A 656 36.44 -7.48 -0.13
CA ILE A 656 37.67 -8.18 -0.48
C ILE A 656 38.76 -7.17 -0.87
N LEU A 657 39.77 -6.99 -0.02
CA LEU A 657 40.93 -6.14 -0.36
C LEU A 657 41.99 -6.89 -1.15
N SER A 658 42.22 -8.16 -0.82
CA SER A 658 43.16 -9.05 -1.49
C SER A 658 42.82 -10.52 -1.17
N PRO A 659 43.36 -11.51 -1.89
CA PRO A 659 43.16 -12.93 -1.57
C PRO A 659 43.59 -13.33 -0.15
N GLN A 660 44.55 -12.62 0.44
CA GLN A 660 45.01 -12.83 1.82
C GLN A 660 44.21 -12.03 2.86
N GLN A 661 43.47 -11.00 2.42
CA GLN A 661 42.55 -10.22 3.26
C GLN A 661 41.13 -10.15 2.62
N PRO A 662 40.44 -11.28 2.50
CA PRO A 662 39.14 -11.36 1.84
C PRO A 662 37.96 -11.03 2.76
N PHE A 663 38.16 -11.08 4.09
CA PHE A 663 37.09 -10.91 5.08
C PHE A 663 37.19 -9.58 5.83
N THR A 664 36.94 -8.47 5.15
CA THR A 664 36.88 -7.14 5.78
C THR A 664 35.46 -6.55 5.74
N ALA A 665 35.14 -5.58 6.60
CA ALA A 665 33.85 -4.88 6.59
C ALA A 665 32.61 -5.81 6.59
N ARG A 666 32.57 -6.77 7.53
CA ARG A 666 31.44 -7.71 7.69
C ARG A 666 30.11 -6.97 7.85
N LYS A 667 29.11 -7.37 7.07
CA LYS A 667 27.69 -7.04 7.27
C LYS A 667 26.84 -8.29 7.19
N SER A 668 25.69 -8.31 7.85
CA SER A 668 24.75 -9.44 7.86
C SER A 668 23.34 -8.90 7.67
N ILE A 669 22.59 -9.47 6.73
CA ILE A 669 21.23 -9.09 6.34
C ILE A 669 20.41 -10.36 6.17
N ILE A 670 19.09 -10.28 6.28
CA ILE A 670 18.21 -11.44 6.26
C ILE A 670 17.21 -11.29 5.14
N LEU A 671 17.21 -12.25 4.22
CA LEU A 671 16.32 -12.25 3.07
C LEU A 671 15.19 -13.26 3.20
N GLY A 672 15.27 -14.25 4.08
CA GLY A 672 14.19 -15.21 4.28
C GLY A 672 14.52 -16.21 5.38
N THR A 673 13.80 -17.33 5.42
CA THR A 673 14.11 -18.45 6.33
C THR A 673 14.91 -19.58 5.66
N GLN A 674 14.92 -19.61 4.32
CA GLN A 674 15.62 -20.61 3.51
C GLN A 674 16.88 -20.04 2.85
N GLN A 675 17.78 -20.92 2.41
CA GLN A 675 19.03 -20.52 1.77
C GLN A 675 18.79 -19.60 0.54
N PRO A 676 19.47 -18.44 0.47
CA PRO A 676 19.43 -17.61 -0.72
C PRO A 676 20.44 -18.12 -1.75
N ASN A 677 19.98 -18.33 -2.99
CA ASN A 677 20.87 -18.58 -4.12
C ASN A 677 21.16 -17.25 -4.83
N PHE A 678 22.38 -17.07 -5.34
CA PHE A 678 22.77 -15.83 -5.99
C PHE A 678 23.01 -16.06 -7.48
N ALA A 679 22.44 -15.20 -8.31
CA ALA A 679 22.73 -15.08 -9.72
C ALA A 679 23.37 -13.72 -10.01
N LEU A 680 24.42 -13.71 -10.82
CA LEU A 680 25.12 -12.49 -11.22
C LEU A 680 24.51 -11.96 -12.52
N LEU A 681 24.19 -10.66 -12.54
CA LEU A 681 23.62 -9.98 -13.69
C LEU A 681 24.59 -8.87 -14.13
N PRO A 682 25.27 -9.02 -15.28
CA PRO A 682 26.22 -8.03 -15.75
C PRO A 682 25.51 -6.75 -16.20
N ARG A 683 26.15 -5.59 -15.99
CA ARG A 683 25.68 -4.29 -16.48
C ARG A 683 26.57 -3.73 -17.57
N ALA A 684 25.99 -2.88 -18.41
CA ALA A 684 26.70 -2.21 -19.51
C ALA A 684 27.85 -1.30 -19.03
N ASP A 685 27.83 -0.82 -17.79
CA ASP A 685 28.87 0.04 -17.19
C ASP A 685 30.08 -0.73 -16.62
N GLY A 686 30.09 -2.06 -16.74
CA GLY A 686 31.14 -2.91 -16.17
C GLY A 686 31.05 -3.08 -14.65
N LEU A 687 29.88 -2.79 -14.08
CA LEU A 687 29.49 -3.23 -12.74
C LEU A 687 28.58 -4.45 -12.82
N GLU A 688 28.27 -5.02 -11.67
CA GLU A 688 27.49 -6.25 -11.57
C GLU A 688 26.34 -6.03 -10.58
N ASN A 689 25.16 -6.56 -10.92
CA ASN A 689 24.04 -6.71 -10.01
C ASN A 689 23.98 -8.16 -9.52
N VAL A 690 23.44 -8.36 -8.33
CA VAL A 690 23.25 -9.70 -7.76
C VAL A 690 21.77 -9.92 -7.51
N PHE A 691 21.21 -10.93 -8.13
CA PHE A 691 19.84 -11.38 -7.89
C PHE A 691 19.88 -12.49 -6.84
N ALA A 692 19.21 -12.29 -5.70
CA ALA A 692 19.09 -13.28 -4.65
C ALA A 692 17.71 -13.95 -4.71
N THR A 693 17.65 -15.23 -5.06
CA THR A 693 16.41 -16.03 -5.07
C THR A 693 16.22 -16.68 -3.71
N CYS A 694 15.11 -16.36 -3.05
CA CYS A 694 14.65 -16.91 -1.77
C CYS A 694 13.18 -16.52 -1.56
N GLU A 695 12.60 -16.81 -0.39
CA GLU A 695 11.22 -16.41 -0.02
C GLU A 695 10.95 -14.90 -0.18
N HIS A 696 11.98 -14.06 -0.07
CA HIS A 696 11.90 -12.66 -0.43
C HIS A 696 12.97 -12.29 -1.47
N PRO A 697 12.69 -12.50 -2.76
CA PRO A 697 13.65 -12.28 -3.81
C PRO A 697 14.07 -10.81 -3.85
N SER A 698 15.38 -10.59 -4.01
CA SER A 698 15.99 -9.27 -3.86
C SER A 698 17.06 -9.00 -4.92
N LEU A 699 17.03 -7.81 -5.50
CA LEU A 699 18.05 -7.30 -6.42
C LEU A 699 19.01 -6.43 -5.64
N ILE A 700 20.29 -6.80 -5.66
CA ILE A 700 21.36 -6.11 -4.97
C ILE A 700 22.21 -5.38 -5.99
N TYR A 701 22.31 -4.06 -5.86
CA TYR A 701 23.02 -3.23 -6.83
C TYR A 701 23.64 -1.99 -6.19
N GLY A 702 24.55 -1.35 -6.93
CA GLY A 702 25.23 -0.12 -6.53
C GLY A 702 24.46 1.12 -6.96
N SER A 703 24.19 2.02 -6.02
CA SER A 703 23.60 3.33 -6.29
C SER A 703 24.20 4.37 -5.35
N GLU A 704 24.61 5.53 -5.89
CA GLU A 704 25.13 6.68 -5.12
C GLU A 704 26.25 6.32 -4.12
N GLY A 705 27.13 5.40 -4.51
CA GLY A 705 28.26 4.96 -3.68
C GLY A 705 27.89 4.01 -2.54
N ARG A 706 26.65 3.49 -2.53
CA ARG A 706 26.14 2.54 -1.53
C ARG A 706 25.55 1.29 -2.22
N MET A 707 25.54 0.18 -1.49
CA MET A 707 24.87 -1.06 -1.91
C MET A 707 23.42 -1.02 -1.44
N VAL A 708 22.48 -1.25 -2.36
CA VAL A 708 21.04 -1.22 -2.12
C VAL A 708 20.45 -2.63 -2.32
N TYR A 709 19.43 -2.97 -1.55
CA TYR A 709 18.74 -4.26 -1.57
C TYR A 709 17.26 -4.04 -1.90
N SER A 710 16.88 -4.10 -3.16
CA SER A 710 15.49 -3.86 -3.57
C SER A 710 14.73 -5.16 -3.73
N ALA A 711 13.51 -5.23 -3.20
CA ALA A 711 12.66 -6.39 -3.41
C ALA A 711 12.24 -6.52 -4.88
N ILE A 712 11.91 -7.71 -5.34
CA ILE A 712 11.51 -7.97 -6.74
C ILE A 712 10.08 -8.54 -6.77
N THR A 713 9.38 -8.29 -7.87
CA THR A 713 7.98 -8.74 -8.11
C THR A 713 7.82 -10.22 -8.44
N ALA A 714 8.89 -10.96 -8.74
CA ALA A 714 8.84 -12.41 -9.04
C ALA A 714 9.05 -13.25 -7.78
N GLU A 715 8.00 -13.39 -6.95
CA GLU A 715 8.04 -14.11 -5.67
C GLU A 715 8.31 -15.63 -5.79
N ASP A 716 7.97 -16.21 -6.94
CA ASP A 716 8.10 -17.64 -7.25
C ASP A 716 9.39 -18.00 -8.01
N ALA A 717 10.27 -17.03 -8.26
CA ALA A 717 11.51 -17.25 -8.99
C ALA A 717 12.49 -18.12 -8.19
N GLU A 718 12.77 -19.32 -8.70
CA GLU A 718 13.73 -20.26 -8.13
C GLU A 718 15.11 -20.12 -8.76
N CYS A 719 15.18 -19.80 -10.06
CA CYS A 719 16.42 -19.58 -10.77
C CYS A 719 16.33 -18.43 -11.77
N VAL A 720 17.45 -17.74 -11.95
CA VAL A 720 17.58 -16.55 -12.78
C VAL A 720 18.90 -16.58 -13.52
N THR A 721 18.91 -16.16 -14.78
CA THR A 721 20.14 -15.98 -15.56
C THR A 721 20.01 -14.77 -16.49
N SER A 722 21.14 -14.12 -16.79
CA SER A 722 21.17 -13.10 -17.83
C SER A 722 20.99 -13.76 -19.20
N PHE A 723 20.11 -13.22 -20.03
CA PHE A 723 19.87 -13.74 -21.36
C PHE A 723 19.63 -12.58 -22.34
N SER A 724 20.71 -12.03 -22.88
CA SER A 724 20.63 -10.85 -23.74
C SER A 724 20.63 -11.27 -25.21
N ALA A 725 19.45 -11.61 -25.72
CA ALA A 725 19.24 -11.97 -27.12
C ALA A 725 19.08 -10.76 -28.04
N GLU A 726 19.30 -10.93 -29.35
CA GLU A 726 19.16 -9.85 -30.34
C GLU A 726 17.74 -9.26 -30.35
N ALA A 727 16.72 -10.12 -30.27
CA ALA A 727 15.31 -9.71 -30.18
C ALA A 727 14.93 -9.14 -28.81
N PHE A 728 15.66 -9.52 -27.76
CA PHE A 728 15.38 -9.19 -26.35
C PHE A 728 16.66 -8.69 -25.65
N PRO A 729 17.13 -7.48 -25.98
CA PRO A 729 18.36 -6.95 -25.43
C PRO A 729 18.22 -6.72 -23.92
N SER A 730 19.27 -7.05 -23.15
CA SER A 730 19.31 -6.89 -21.69
C SER A 730 18.24 -7.66 -20.91
N ALA A 731 17.61 -8.66 -21.53
CA ALA A 731 16.62 -9.50 -20.85
C ALA A 731 17.26 -10.46 -19.84
N ILE A 732 16.44 -10.88 -18.89
CA ILE A 732 16.73 -11.96 -17.95
C ILE A 732 15.74 -13.09 -18.17
N ALA A 733 16.22 -14.32 -18.03
CA ALA A 733 15.38 -15.51 -17.99
C ALA A 733 15.12 -15.88 -16.53
N LEU A 734 13.84 -16.10 -16.22
CA LEU A 734 13.34 -16.45 -14.89
C LEU A 734 12.62 -17.79 -15.00
N ALA A 735 12.86 -18.71 -14.07
CA ALA A 735 12.01 -19.89 -13.93
C ALA A 735 11.48 -19.99 -12.50
N GLY A 736 10.19 -20.34 -12.40
CA GLY A 736 9.48 -20.43 -11.15
C GLY A 736 8.31 -21.40 -11.18
N GLY A 737 7.83 -21.74 -9.99
CA GLY A 737 6.66 -22.59 -9.80
C GLY A 737 6.92 -24.11 -9.95
N ALA A 738 5.97 -24.90 -9.46
CA ALA A 738 6.08 -26.36 -9.40
C ALA A 738 6.18 -27.04 -10.79
N GLU A 739 5.66 -26.39 -11.83
CA GLU A 739 5.70 -26.90 -13.21
C GLU A 739 6.89 -26.34 -14.01
N GLY A 740 7.72 -25.47 -13.41
CA GLY A 740 8.89 -24.87 -14.03
C GLY A 740 8.53 -23.96 -15.20
N GLU A 741 7.72 -22.94 -14.95
CA GLU A 741 7.36 -21.96 -15.95
C GLU A 741 8.55 -21.04 -16.25
N VAL A 742 8.96 -20.94 -17.51
CA VAL A 742 10.10 -20.11 -17.93
C VAL A 742 9.61 -18.85 -18.64
N LYS A 743 10.06 -17.69 -18.15
CA LYS A 743 9.69 -16.35 -18.62
C LYS A 743 10.92 -15.52 -18.94
N LEU A 744 10.77 -14.62 -19.92
CA LEU A 744 11.71 -13.55 -20.22
C LEU A 744 11.16 -12.24 -19.68
N ALA A 745 12.01 -11.47 -19.00
CA ALA A 745 11.64 -10.18 -18.45
C ALA A 745 12.79 -9.18 -18.52
N ILE A 746 12.47 -7.90 -18.42
CA ILE A 746 13.44 -6.81 -18.22
C ILE A 746 13.28 -6.28 -16.79
N VAL A 747 14.41 -5.97 -16.16
CA VAL A 747 14.42 -5.30 -14.86
C VAL A 747 14.10 -3.83 -15.07
N ASP A 748 13.02 -3.36 -14.46
CA ASP A 748 12.64 -1.95 -14.50
C ASP A 748 13.70 -1.09 -13.76
N GLU A 749 13.96 0.11 -14.26
CA GLU A 749 14.83 1.07 -13.57
C GLU A 749 14.07 1.84 -12.48
N GLU A 750 12.73 1.94 -12.60
CA GLU A 750 11.90 2.61 -11.62
C GLU A 750 11.62 1.74 -10.40
N ARG A 751 11.78 2.34 -9.21
CA ARG A 751 11.37 1.70 -7.95
C ARG A 751 9.87 1.84 -7.77
N THR A 752 9.22 0.74 -7.46
CA THR A 752 7.79 0.68 -7.15
C THR A 752 7.59 0.20 -5.70
N THR A 753 6.45 0.55 -5.11
CA THR A 753 6.08 0.02 -3.80
C THR A 753 5.42 -1.33 -3.96
N HIS A 754 6.02 -2.36 -3.36
CA HIS A 754 5.48 -3.70 -3.33
C HIS A 754 4.69 -3.90 -2.04
N VAL A 755 3.45 -4.39 -2.17
CA VAL A 755 2.55 -4.67 -1.04
C VAL A 755 2.32 -6.17 -0.97
N GLN A 756 2.78 -6.80 0.10
CA GLN A 756 2.48 -8.19 0.41
C GLN A 756 1.36 -8.24 1.46
N THR A 757 0.28 -8.96 1.18
CA THR A 757 -0.89 -9.05 2.08
C THR A 757 -0.92 -10.41 2.78
N LEU A 758 -1.08 -10.38 4.10
CA LEU A 758 -1.43 -11.53 4.91
C LEU A 758 -2.83 -11.32 5.52
N HIS A 759 -3.77 -12.18 5.17
CA HIS A 759 -5.11 -12.14 5.74
C HIS A 759 -5.12 -12.65 7.19
N VAL A 760 -5.67 -11.83 8.09
CA VAL A 760 -5.86 -12.18 9.51
C VAL A 760 -7.32 -12.56 9.79
N GLY A 761 -8.26 -11.99 9.02
CA GLY A 761 -9.70 -12.21 9.21
C GLY A 761 -10.28 -11.50 10.45
N GLU A 762 -9.51 -10.58 11.05
CA GLU A 762 -9.88 -9.75 12.18
C GLU A 762 -9.24 -8.37 12.02
N THR A 763 -9.90 -7.30 12.50
CA THR A 763 -9.33 -5.95 12.48
C THR A 763 -8.05 -5.90 13.30
N VAL A 764 -6.90 -5.65 12.67
CA VAL A 764 -5.63 -5.42 13.38
C VAL A 764 -5.60 -3.98 13.86
N ARG A 765 -6.01 -3.75 15.12
CA ARG A 765 -6.16 -2.40 15.68
C ARG A 765 -4.85 -1.78 16.13
N ARG A 766 -3.92 -2.59 16.65
CA ARG A 766 -2.62 -2.14 17.18
C ARG A 766 -1.52 -3.14 16.90
N ILE A 767 -0.33 -2.64 16.61
CA ILE A 767 0.86 -3.45 16.28
C ILE A 767 2.04 -3.01 17.14
N ALA A 768 2.75 -3.97 17.72
CA ALA A 768 4.05 -3.75 18.33
C ALA A 768 5.05 -4.77 17.79
N TYR A 769 6.19 -4.30 17.30
CA TYR A 769 7.28 -5.13 16.82
C TYR A 769 8.36 -5.30 17.88
N SER A 770 8.88 -6.51 18.03
CA SER A 770 10.03 -6.85 18.86
C SER A 770 11.10 -7.53 18.02
N ALA A 771 12.25 -6.86 17.85
CA ALA A 771 13.41 -7.43 17.16
C ALA A 771 14.14 -8.50 17.97
N GLU A 772 14.12 -8.41 19.32
CA GLU A 772 14.76 -9.38 20.21
C GLU A 772 13.94 -10.68 20.28
N LEU A 773 12.61 -10.59 20.40
CA LEU A 773 11.73 -11.77 20.34
C LEU A 773 11.46 -12.26 18.92
N ARG A 774 11.89 -11.51 17.89
CA ARG A 774 11.65 -11.79 16.46
C ARG A 774 10.18 -12.01 16.14
N ALA A 775 9.31 -11.15 16.67
CA ALA A 775 7.87 -11.33 16.59
C ALA A 775 7.09 -10.01 16.68
N PHE A 776 5.89 -10.03 16.12
CA PHE A 776 4.88 -8.98 16.25
C PHE A 776 3.84 -9.38 17.30
N GLY A 777 3.47 -8.42 18.15
CA GLY A 777 2.29 -8.48 19.01
C GLY A 777 1.14 -7.67 18.41
N LEU A 778 0.02 -8.32 18.11
CA LEU A 778 -1.14 -7.74 17.44
C LEU A 778 -2.33 -7.69 18.38
N GLY A 779 -2.93 -6.50 18.56
CA GLY A 779 -4.25 -6.37 19.15
C GLY A 779 -5.32 -6.46 18.07
N THR A 780 -6.15 -7.51 18.09
CA THR A 780 -7.18 -7.74 17.06
C THR A 780 -8.60 -7.65 17.59
N ILE A 781 -9.54 -7.28 16.72
CA ILE A 781 -10.98 -7.24 17.00
C ILE A 781 -11.72 -8.01 15.92
N LYS A 782 -12.49 -9.00 16.35
CA LYS A 782 -13.39 -9.79 15.51
C LYS A 782 -14.83 -9.38 15.76
N ARG A 783 -15.60 -9.21 14.67
CA ARG A 783 -17.04 -8.96 14.71
C ARG A 783 -17.75 -10.07 13.96
N THR A 784 -18.76 -10.67 14.56
CA THR A 784 -19.59 -11.71 13.93
C THR A 784 -21.06 -11.49 14.21
N LEU A 785 -21.91 -11.64 13.20
CA LEU A 785 -23.36 -11.62 13.35
C LEU A 785 -23.86 -13.04 13.66
N ARG A 786 -24.55 -13.22 14.80
CA ARG A 786 -25.18 -14.50 15.18
C ARG A 786 -26.61 -14.27 15.65
N ALA A 787 -27.57 -14.94 15.01
CA ALA A 787 -28.99 -14.85 15.36
C ALA A 787 -29.52 -13.41 15.51
N GLY A 788 -29.07 -12.50 14.62
CA GLY A 788 -29.46 -11.09 14.64
C GLY A 788 -28.77 -10.21 15.69
N THR A 789 -27.76 -10.73 16.41
CA THR A 789 -26.95 -9.96 17.38
C THR A 789 -25.50 -9.90 16.92
N GLU A 790 -24.88 -8.72 17.01
CA GLU A 790 -23.45 -8.56 16.78
C GLU A 790 -22.65 -8.97 18.03
N GLU A 791 -21.79 -9.98 17.89
CA GLU A 791 -20.82 -10.37 18.91
C GLU A 791 -19.45 -9.78 18.54
N VAL A 792 -18.82 -9.07 19.49
CA VAL A 792 -17.49 -8.48 19.34
C VAL A 792 -16.51 -9.15 20.31
N VAL A 793 -15.45 -9.75 19.77
CA VAL A 793 -14.42 -10.47 20.55
C VAL A 793 -13.06 -9.90 20.20
N SER A 794 -12.23 -9.65 21.22
CA SER A 794 -10.87 -9.15 21.02
C SER A 794 -9.82 -10.17 21.42
N HIS A 795 -8.70 -10.17 20.71
CA HIS A 795 -7.57 -11.05 20.98
C HIS A 795 -6.25 -10.28 20.99
N PHE A 796 -5.25 -10.86 21.65
CA PHE A 796 -3.86 -10.50 21.45
C PHE A 796 -3.11 -11.66 20.81
N LYS A 797 -2.57 -11.45 19.62
CA LYS A 797 -1.90 -12.49 18.82
C LYS A 797 -0.41 -12.22 18.76
N LEU A 798 0.39 -13.26 18.96
CA LEU A 798 1.83 -13.26 18.70
C LEU A 798 2.07 -13.86 17.31
N VAL A 799 2.82 -13.15 16.47
CA VAL A 799 3.02 -13.48 15.06
C VAL A 799 4.52 -13.44 14.74
N ASP A 800 5.02 -14.39 13.95
CA ASP A 800 6.44 -14.43 13.52
C ASP A 800 6.79 -13.24 12.61
N GLU A 801 8.04 -12.77 12.65
CA GLU A 801 8.47 -11.57 11.90
C GLU A 801 8.66 -11.77 10.38
N ILE A 802 9.04 -12.98 9.93
CA ILE A 802 9.35 -13.26 8.52
C ILE A 802 8.17 -13.95 7.83
N ALA A 803 7.71 -15.06 8.41
CA ALA A 803 6.62 -15.84 7.83
C ALA A 803 5.24 -15.22 8.09
N PHE A 804 5.17 -14.24 8.99
CA PHE A 804 3.93 -13.66 9.51
C PHE A 804 2.93 -14.72 10.01
N GLN A 805 3.41 -15.89 10.42
CA GLN A 805 2.57 -16.97 10.92
C GLN A 805 2.11 -16.70 12.36
N GLU A 806 0.84 -16.98 12.67
CA GLU A 806 0.32 -16.92 14.04
C GLU A 806 1.00 -17.98 14.92
N LEU A 807 1.70 -17.53 15.97
CA LEU A 807 2.40 -18.38 16.93
C LEU A 807 1.52 -18.73 18.14
N HIS A 808 0.81 -17.74 18.70
CA HIS A 808 -0.06 -17.93 19.86
C HIS A 808 -1.11 -16.83 19.98
N THR A 809 -2.32 -17.18 20.45
CA THR A 809 -3.42 -16.22 20.67
C THR A 809 -3.86 -16.20 22.13
N TYR A 810 -3.95 -15.01 22.71
CA TYR A 810 -4.47 -14.76 24.05
C TYR A 810 -5.86 -14.07 23.96
N PRO A 811 -6.94 -14.73 24.40
CA PRO A 811 -8.29 -14.14 24.35
C PRO A 811 -8.50 -13.12 25.48
N LEU A 812 -9.16 -12.00 25.16
CA LEU A 812 -9.65 -11.04 26.14
C LEU A 812 -11.04 -11.44 26.67
N ASN A 813 -11.54 -10.72 27.67
CA ASN A 813 -12.85 -11.00 28.25
C ASN A 813 -13.99 -10.62 27.27
N GLU A 814 -15.19 -11.13 27.52
CA GLU A 814 -16.40 -10.68 26.82
C GLU A 814 -16.59 -9.17 27.00
N ASP A 815 -17.07 -8.51 25.93
CA ASP A 815 -17.25 -7.06 25.88
C ASP A 815 -15.98 -6.24 26.18
N GLU A 816 -14.79 -6.83 26.03
CA GLU A 816 -13.50 -6.14 26.21
C GLU A 816 -12.82 -5.87 24.87
N LEU A 817 -12.47 -4.61 24.64
CA LEU A 817 -11.71 -4.15 23.47
C LEU A 817 -10.25 -3.89 23.82
N VAL A 818 -9.35 -4.33 22.95
CA VAL A 818 -7.95 -3.88 22.94
C VAL A 818 -7.88 -2.46 22.36
N GLU A 819 -7.23 -1.54 23.07
CA GLU A 819 -7.14 -0.13 22.67
C GLU A 819 -5.71 0.28 22.31
N CYS A 820 -4.74 -0.21 23.08
CA CYS A 820 -3.33 0.05 22.87
C CYS A 820 -2.48 -1.19 23.17
N VAL A 821 -1.41 -1.35 22.40
CA VAL A 821 -0.38 -2.37 22.58
C VAL A 821 0.97 -1.65 22.51
N MET A 822 1.88 -1.99 23.40
CA MET A 822 3.26 -1.54 23.32
C MET A 822 4.22 -2.65 23.72
N ARG A 823 5.45 -2.57 23.21
CA ARG A 823 6.58 -3.39 23.61
C ARG A 823 7.52 -2.56 24.48
N CYS A 824 7.95 -3.09 25.60
CA CYS A 824 8.93 -2.43 26.46
C CYS A 824 9.75 -3.40 27.30
N GLU A 825 10.94 -2.96 27.68
CA GLU A 825 11.73 -3.60 28.72
C GLU A 825 11.22 -3.20 30.12
N LEU A 826 10.99 -4.20 30.95
CA LEU A 826 10.53 -4.06 32.34
C LEU A 826 11.39 -4.94 33.25
N ASP A 827 11.50 -4.58 34.52
CA ASP A 827 12.25 -5.35 35.54
C ASP A 827 11.84 -6.83 35.50
N ASP A 828 12.80 -7.75 35.37
CA ASP A 828 12.56 -9.18 35.27
C ASP A 828 12.16 -9.84 36.61
N GLY A 829 12.32 -9.13 37.73
CA GLY A 829 12.02 -9.63 39.06
C GLY A 829 13.10 -10.51 39.67
N SER A 830 14.25 -10.65 39.01
CA SER A 830 15.44 -11.37 39.52
C SER A 830 16.12 -10.68 40.70
N GLY A 831 15.82 -9.39 40.91
CA GLY A 831 16.48 -8.55 41.92
C GLY A 831 17.90 -8.11 41.56
N SER A 832 18.45 -8.52 40.41
CA SER A 832 19.73 -7.99 39.88
C SER A 832 19.60 -6.66 39.15
N GLY A 833 18.36 -6.17 38.94
CA GLY A 833 18.08 -4.98 38.14
C GLY A 833 18.15 -5.23 36.63
N SER A 834 18.10 -6.49 36.20
CA SER A 834 17.98 -6.88 34.81
C SER A 834 16.55 -6.62 34.31
N THR A 835 16.44 -6.30 33.03
CA THR A 835 15.17 -6.10 32.35
C THR A 835 14.88 -7.27 31.42
N ALA A 836 13.60 -7.53 31.20
CA ALA A 836 13.11 -8.46 30.20
C ALA A 836 12.11 -7.73 29.30
N GLU A 837 12.14 -8.06 28.01
CA GLU A 837 11.20 -7.54 27.04
C GLU A 837 9.79 -8.11 27.25
N ARG A 838 8.79 -7.24 27.27
CA ARG A 838 7.39 -7.59 27.53
C ARG A 838 6.44 -6.81 26.64
N PHE A 839 5.28 -7.43 26.38
CA PHE A 839 4.14 -6.76 25.76
C PHE A 839 3.20 -6.23 26.83
N VAL A 840 2.80 -4.96 26.71
CA VAL A 840 1.85 -4.32 27.61
C VAL A 840 0.64 -3.89 26.82
N LEU A 841 -0.54 -4.28 27.30
CA LEU A 841 -1.82 -3.98 26.66
C LEU A 841 -2.65 -3.08 27.55
N GLY A 842 -3.35 -2.14 26.93
CA GLY A 842 -4.42 -1.38 27.55
C GLY A 842 -5.75 -1.72 26.91
N THR A 843 -6.75 -2.00 27.74
CA THR A 843 -8.09 -2.41 27.29
C THR A 843 -9.18 -1.43 27.73
N ALA A 844 -10.36 -1.60 27.14
CA ALA A 844 -11.59 -0.92 27.52
C ALA A 844 -12.77 -1.90 27.48
N TYR A 845 -13.61 -1.88 28.52
CA TYR A 845 -14.87 -2.63 28.51
C TYR A 845 -15.97 -1.79 27.83
N LEU A 846 -16.73 -2.43 26.94
CA LEU A 846 -17.92 -1.88 26.32
C LEU A 846 -18.99 -1.68 27.42
N GLY A 847 -19.50 -0.46 27.51
CA GLY A 847 -20.48 -0.05 28.53
C GLY A 847 -20.93 1.40 28.29
N GLU A 848 -21.87 1.90 29.08
CA GLU A 848 -22.36 3.29 28.95
C GLU A 848 -21.20 4.30 29.06
N GLN A 849 -21.19 5.32 28.18
CA GLN A 849 -20.06 6.25 27.95
C GLN A 849 -19.47 6.88 29.23
N ASP A 850 -20.27 7.09 30.29
CA ASP A 850 -19.82 7.68 31.55
C ASP A 850 -19.14 6.70 32.53
N SER A 851 -19.14 5.40 32.22
CA SER A 851 -18.65 4.33 33.11
C SER A 851 -17.58 3.41 32.53
N MET A 852 -17.03 3.73 31.35
CA MET A 852 -16.06 2.88 30.65
C MET A 852 -14.86 2.53 31.54
N ARG A 853 -14.74 1.26 31.92
CA ARG A 853 -13.61 0.71 32.69
C ARG A 853 -12.58 0.13 31.72
N GLY A 854 -11.41 -0.19 32.22
CA GLY A 854 -10.35 -0.84 31.45
C GLY A 854 -9.38 -1.57 32.37
N ARG A 855 -8.39 -2.25 31.80
CA ARG A 855 -7.25 -2.79 32.54
C ARG A 855 -5.96 -2.68 31.75
N ILE A 856 -4.84 -2.81 32.46
CA ILE A 856 -3.51 -2.99 31.87
C ILE A 856 -3.11 -4.44 32.07
N LEU A 857 -2.66 -5.11 31.02
CA LEU A 857 -2.11 -6.46 31.03
C LEU A 857 -0.63 -6.40 30.69
N VAL A 858 0.21 -7.12 31.43
CA VAL A 858 1.63 -7.31 31.09
C VAL A 858 1.83 -8.77 30.74
N LEU A 859 2.27 -9.03 29.51
CA LEU A 859 2.51 -10.36 28.96
C LEU A 859 4.00 -10.58 28.69
N GLU A 860 4.45 -11.78 28.99
CA GLU A 860 5.80 -12.29 28.73
C GLU A 860 5.72 -13.36 27.63
N VAL A 861 6.72 -13.41 26.75
CA VAL A 861 6.87 -14.48 25.76
C VAL A 861 7.81 -15.52 26.33
N THR A 862 7.33 -16.75 26.47
CA THR A 862 8.14 -17.88 26.98
C THR A 862 9.11 -18.38 25.91
N GLU A 863 10.10 -19.19 26.30
CA GLU A 863 11.01 -19.87 25.35
C GLU A 863 10.26 -20.72 24.29
N GLU A 864 9.11 -21.29 24.64
CA GLU A 864 8.22 -22.00 23.69
C GLU A 864 7.45 -21.07 22.73
N ARG A 865 7.78 -19.77 22.67
CA ARG A 865 7.07 -18.73 21.91
C ARG A 865 5.56 -18.65 22.21
N LYS A 866 5.18 -18.75 23.48
CA LYS A 866 3.79 -18.60 23.97
C LYS A 866 3.64 -17.39 24.87
N LEU A 867 2.42 -16.84 24.90
CA LEU A 867 2.09 -15.69 25.73
C LEU A 867 1.70 -16.13 27.15
N LYS A 868 2.35 -15.54 28.15
CA LYS A 868 2.09 -15.77 29.57
C LYS A 868 1.74 -14.45 30.26
N LEU A 869 0.63 -14.44 31.03
CA LEU A 869 0.25 -13.28 31.83
C LEU A 869 1.17 -13.13 33.05
N VAL A 870 1.82 -11.97 33.18
CA VAL A 870 2.67 -11.61 34.31
C VAL A 870 1.86 -10.90 35.40
N THR A 871 1.11 -9.88 35.02
CA THR A 871 0.25 -9.13 35.95
C THR A 871 -0.88 -8.43 35.20
N GLU A 872 -1.99 -8.18 35.91
CA GLU A 872 -3.11 -7.39 35.42
C GLU A 872 -3.47 -6.30 36.44
N PHE A 873 -3.93 -5.14 35.96
CA PHE A 873 -4.28 -4.01 36.81
C PHE A 873 -5.55 -3.33 36.32
N ALA A 874 -6.59 -3.32 37.17
CA ALA A 874 -7.86 -2.68 36.86
C ALA A 874 -7.77 -1.14 36.92
N LEU A 875 -8.32 -0.49 35.91
CA LEU A 875 -8.39 0.96 35.75
C LEU A 875 -9.83 1.48 35.89
N LYS A 876 -9.95 2.73 36.33
CA LYS A 876 -11.24 3.44 36.43
C LYS A 876 -11.62 4.18 35.14
N GLY A 877 -11.06 3.76 34.01
CA GLY A 877 -11.19 4.41 32.71
C GLY A 877 -10.63 3.50 31.62
N ALA A 878 -11.14 3.62 30.39
CA ALA A 878 -10.52 3.03 29.21
C ALA A 878 -9.06 3.49 29.06
N CYS A 879 -8.15 2.56 28.75
CA CYS A 879 -6.74 2.85 28.52
C CYS A 879 -6.49 3.07 27.02
N LYS A 880 -6.43 4.33 26.59
CA LYS A 880 -6.39 4.72 25.16
C LYS A 880 -4.98 4.61 24.55
N CYS A 881 -3.95 4.98 25.31
CA CYS A 881 -2.57 4.91 24.85
C CYS A 881 -1.64 4.52 26.01
N LEU A 882 -0.58 3.80 25.68
CA LEU A 882 0.49 3.43 26.59
C LEU A 882 1.83 3.87 26.01
N ALA A 883 2.79 4.19 26.88
CA ALA A 883 4.15 4.51 26.49
C ALA A 883 5.13 4.34 27.66
N MET A 884 6.44 4.43 27.38
CA MET A 884 7.48 4.45 28.41
C MET A 884 8.05 5.86 28.61
N CYS A 885 8.23 6.26 29.86
CA CYS A 885 8.92 7.49 30.25
C CYS A 885 9.88 7.18 31.41
N GLN A 886 11.19 7.29 31.19
CA GLN A 886 12.24 7.03 32.19
C GLN A 886 12.07 5.68 32.94
N GLY A 887 11.85 4.59 32.19
CA GLY A 887 11.67 3.24 32.76
C GLY A 887 10.33 3.00 33.45
N ARG A 888 9.37 3.93 33.34
CA ARG A 888 8.03 3.82 33.92
C ARG A 888 6.95 3.82 32.84
N ILE A 889 5.84 3.14 33.11
CA ILE A 889 4.71 3.04 32.19
C ILE A 889 3.83 4.28 32.33
N VAL A 890 3.59 4.97 31.23
CA VAL A 890 2.63 6.06 31.11
C VAL A 890 1.36 5.52 30.49
N ALA A 891 0.22 5.71 31.16
CA ALA A 891 -1.09 5.33 30.64
C ALA A 891 -1.97 6.57 30.44
N ALA A 892 -2.41 6.79 29.22
CA ALA A 892 -3.45 7.76 28.88
C ALA A 892 -4.82 7.10 29.08
N LEU A 893 -5.54 7.56 30.10
CA LEU A 893 -6.93 7.20 30.36
C LEU A 893 -7.85 8.31 29.82
N VAL A 894 -9.15 8.05 29.75
CA VAL A 894 -10.17 8.98 29.21
C VAL A 894 -10.00 10.47 29.60
N LYS A 895 -9.64 10.80 30.85
CA LYS A 895 -9.45 12.20 31.30
C LYS A 895 -8.10 12.47 32.01
N THR A 896 -7.24 11.45 32.12
CA THR A 896 -6.04 11.55 32.95
C THR A 896 -4.88 10.78 32.35
N VAL A 897 -3.70 11.38 32.41
CA VAL A 897 -2.42 10.69 32.15
C VAL A 897 -1.84 10.25 33.49
N VAL A 898 -1.52 8.97 33.63
CA VAL A 898 -1.05 8.36 34.88
C VAL A 898 0.30 7.69 34.64
N ILE A 899 1.24 7.88 35.57
CA ILE A 899 2.54 7.21 35.55
C ILE A 899 2.51 6.08 36.57
N PHE A 900 2.82 4.88 36.11
CA PHE A 900 2.93 3.65 36.88
C PHE A 900 4.37 3.15 36.90
N ASN A 901 4.76 2.59 38.04
CA ASN A 901 5.99 1.83 38.18
C ASN A 901 5.65 0.36 38.41
N LEU A 902 6.35 -0.55 37.74
CA LEU A 902 6.21 -1.98 38.01
C LEU A 902 7.11 -2.35 39.20
N GLU A 903 6.53 -2.80 40.30
CA GLU A 903 7.26 -3.11 41.54
C GLU A 903 7.01 -4.54 41.99
N TYR A 904 8.08 -5.26 42.33
CA TYR A 904 8.03 -6.59 42.92
C TYR A 904 7.93 -6.50 44.44
N GLN A 905 6.70 -6.46 44.97
CA GLN A 905 6.47 -6.50 46.42
C GLN A 905 6.74 -7.88 47.03
N THR A 906 6.60 -8.94 46.22
CA THR A 906 6.90 -10.34 46.57
C THR A 906 7.55 -11.00 45.36
N ALA A 907 8.47 -11.94 45.58
CA ALA A 907 9.17 -12.65 44.51
C ALA A 907 8.16 -13.32 43.57
N GLY A 908 8.20 -12.95 42.28
CA GLY A 908 7.34 -13.51 41.23
C GLY A 908 5.97 -12.87 41.04
N SER A 909 5.56 -11.88 41.85
CA SER A 909 4.27 -11.18 41.66
C SER A 909 4.43 -9.65 41.60
N PRO A 910 4.66 -9.08 40.41
CA PRO A 910 4.78 -7.64 40.26
C PRO A 910 3.42 -6.94 40.30
N GLN A 911 3.41 -5.71 40.81
CA GLN A 911 2.23 -4.83 40.84
C GLN A 911 2.55 -3.47 40.25
N LEU A 912 1.57 -2.87 39.57
CA LEU A 912 1.66 -1.50 39.06
C LEU A 912 1.30 -0.49 40.15
N VAL A 913 2.28 0.31 40.56
CA VAL A 913 2.13 1.35 41.59
C VAL A 913 2.05 2.72 40.93
N LYS A 914 0.96 3.44 41.19
CA LYS A 914 0.76 4.81 40.70
C LYS A 914 1.76 5.76 41.36
N LYS A 915 2.48 6.53 40.54
CA LYS A 915 3.48 7.52 40.99
C LYS A 915 3.01 8.96 40.83
N ALA A 916 2.51 9.32 39.66
CA ALA A 916 2.01 10.66 39.38
C ALA A 916 0.77 10.59 38.47
N ALA A 917 -0.03 11.65 38.45
CA ALA A 917 -1.11 11.80 37.49
C ALA A 917 -1.37 13.26 37.15
N TYR A 918 -1.82 13.49 35.94
CA TYR A 918 -2.25 14.78 35.42
C TYR A 918 -3.63 14.63 34.78
N ARG A 919 -4.49 15.65 34.94
CA ARG A 919 -5.83 15.68 34.36
C ARG A 919 -5.80 16.53 33.09
N THR A 920 -6.16 15.92 31.96
CA THR A 920 -6.18 16.57 30.64
C THR A 920 -7.40 17.47 30.49
N ALA A 921 -7.43 18.24 29.40
CA ALA A 921 -8.50 19.19 29.14
C ALA A 921 -9.79 18.48 28.70
N THR A 922 -9.69 17.58 27.71
CA THR A 922 -10.83 16.78 27.24
C THR A 922 -10.54 15.29 27.38
N ALA A 923 -9.83 14.70 26.43
CA ALA A 923 -9.43 13.29 26.42
C ALA A 923 -8.12 13.10 25.65
N PRO A 924 -7.10 12.43 26.23
CA PRO A 924 -5.86 12.11 25.52
C PRO A 924 -6.09 10.95 24.54
N LEU A 925 -5.70 11.14 23.28
CA LEU A 925 -5.81 10.12 22.23
C LEU A 925 -4.47 9.45 21.91
N ASP A 926 -3.39 10.24 21.89
CA ASP A 926 -2.06 9.76 21.55
C ASP A 926 -0.99 10.40 22.44
N LEU A 927 0.15 9.72 22.58
CA LEU A 927 1.28 10.13 23.40
C LEU A 927 2.60 10.02 22.62
N SER A 928 3.41 11.07 22.67
CA SER A 928 4.80 11.05 22.17
C SER A 928 5.77 11.44 23.28
N ILE A 929 6.72 10.57 23.60
CA ILE A 929 7.63 10.75 24.74
C ILE A 929 9.02 11.11 24.23
N THR A 930 9.64 12.12 24.86
CA THR A 930 11.02 12.52 24.59
C THR A 930 11.72 12.79 25.92
N GLY A 931 12.54 11.83 26.38
CA GLY A 931 13.22 11.91 27.68
C GLY A 931 12.23 11.95 28.84
N SER A 932 12.12 13.11 29.51
CA SER A 932 11.16 13.38 30.61
C SER A 932 9.88 14.08 30.15
N THR A 933 9.81 14.49 28.88
CA THR A 933 8.70 15.25 28.33
C THR A 933 7.70 14.30 27.69
N ILE A 934 6.42 14.48 28.01
CA ILE A 934 5.30 13.71 27.49
C ILE A 934 4.42 14.68 26.71
N ALA A 935 4.44 14.57 25.39
CA ALA A 935 3.50 15.27 24.53
C ALA A 935 2.19 14.49 24.49
N VAL A 936 1.08 15.18 24.79
CA VAL A 936 -0.26 14.61 24.91
C VAL A 936 -1.14 15.28 23.87
N THR A 937 -1.59 14.48 22.90
CA THR A 937 -2.56 14.89 21.89
C THR A 937 -3.96 14.76 22.47
N ASP A 938 -4.64 15.88 22.65
CA ASP A 938 -5.98 15.96 23.22
C ASP A 938 -7.03 16.01 22.09
N LEU A 939 -8.17 15.34 22.29
CA LEU A 939 -9.25 15.20 21.30
C LEU A 939 -9.73 16.54 20.72
N MET A 940 -9.72 17.63 21.51
CA MET A 940 -10.19 18.95 21.04
C MET A 940 -9.23 20.10 21.34
N LYS A 941 -8.21 19.89 22.18
CA LYS A 941 -7.32 20.94 22.68
C LYS A 941 -5.88 20.78 22.22
N SER A 942 -5.71 20.22 21.02
CA SER A 942 -4.42 20.11 20.34
C SER A 942 -3.35 19.46 21.23
N LEU A 943 -2.09 19.83 21.07
CA LEU A 943 -0.96 19.28 21.80
C LEU A 943 -0.69 20.02 23.13
N SER A 944 -0.48 19.24 24.19
CA SER A 944 0.03 19.73 25.47
C SER A 944 1.29 18.98 25.87
N LEU A 945 2.28 19.69 26.42
CA LEU A 945 3.54 19.11 26.89
C LEU A 945 3.52 19.04 28.42
N LEU A 946 3.72 17.83 28.93
CA LEU A 946 3.89 17.56 30.35
C LEU A 946 5.34 17.20 30.64
N GLU A 947 5.85 17.65 31.79
CA GLU A 947 7.17 17.28 32.27
C GLU A 947 7.04 16.39 33.50
N TYR A 948 7.66 15.22 33.42
CA TYR A 948 7.74 14.30 34.54
C TYR A 948 9.02 14.55 35.35
N LYS A 949 8.86 14.74 36.66
CA LYS A 949 9.97 14.94 37.60
C LYS A 949 9.91 13.86 38.68
N PRO A 950 10.89 12.93 38.69
CA PRO A 950 11.05 11.98 39.79
C PRO A 950 11.27 12.72 41.11
N GLY A 951 10.59 12.29 42.16
CA GLY A 951 10.78 12.79 43.51
C GLY A 951 12.20 12.50 44.01
N ARG A 952 12.80 13.47 44.71
CA ARG A 952 14.09 13.30 45.40
C ARG A 952 13.89 13.42 46.91
N ALA A 953 14.69 12.68 47.69
CA ALA A 953 14.70 12.75 49.15
C ALA A 953 13.33 12.52 49.84
N GLY A 954 12.52 11.58 49.33
CA GLY A 954 11.23 11.21 49.92
C GLY A 954 10.04 12.09 49.50
N LEU A 955 10.24 13.08 48.61
CA LEU A 955 9.15 13.80 47.97
C LEU A 955 8.43 12.91 46.94
N PRO A 956 7.11 13.09 46.73
CA PRO A 956 6.39 12.37 45.69
C PRO A 956 6.82 12.82 44.29
N ASP A 957 6.66 11.93 43.32
CA ASP A 957 6.85 12.25 41.91
C ASP A 957 5.81 13.27 41.45
N THR A 958 6.20 14.16 40.52
CA THR A 958 5.32 15.20 40.00
C THR A 958 5.21 15.14 38.48
N LEU A 959 4.03 15.45 37.98
CA LEU A 959 3.73 15.57 36.56
C LEU A 959 2.98 16.88 36.34
N GLY A 960 3.55 17.79 35.57
CA GLY A 960 3.00 19.13 35.37
C GLY A 960 3.07 19.58 33.92
N GLU A 961 2.11 20.41 33.49
CA GLU A 961 2.14 21.02 32.16
C GLU A 961 3.21 22.11 32.08
N ILE A 962 4.03 22.05 31.03
CA ILE A 962 5.07 23.05 30.73
C ILE A 962 4.69 23.94 29.55
N ALA A 963 3.99 23.40 28.55
CA ALA A 963 3.56 24.16 27.38
C ALA A 963 2.30 23.56 26.76
N ARG A 964 1.58 24.37 25.95
CA ARG A 964 0.38 23.94 25.24
C ARG A 964 0.17 24.77 23.97
N HIS A 965 -0.43 24.16 22.96
CA HIS A 965 -1.02 24.85 21.83
C HIS A 965 -2.47 25.26 22.16
N PHE A 966 -2.79 26.56 22.06
CA PHE A 966 -4.05 27.10 22.57
C PHE A 966 -5.20 27.07 21.56
N GLU A 967 -4.91 26.74 20.30
CA GLU A 967 -5.95 26.59 19.29
C GLU A 967 -6.77 25.31 19.50
N THR A 968 -7.99 25.31 18.98
CA THR A 968 -8.87 24.13 19.04
C THR A 968 -8.63 23.33 17.78
N VAL A 969 -7.89 22.23 17.94
CA VAL A 969 -7.56 21.27 16.89
C VAL A 969 -8.02 19.90 17.37
N TRP A 970 -8.70 19.16 16.49
CA TRP A 970 -9.18 17.81 16.79
C TRP A 970 -8.07 16.79 16.54
N GLY A 971 -7.08 16.77 17.43
CA GLY A 971 -5.85 16.02 17.22
C GLY A 971 -6.08 14.51 17.11
N THR A 972 -5.35 13.84 16.22
CA THR A 972 -5.45 12.39 15.99
C THR A 972 -4.17 11.66 16.40
N ALA A 973 -3.03 12.14 15.92
CA ALA A 973 -1.71 11.59 16.23
C ALA A 973 -0.66 12.70 16.30
N ALA A 974 0.37 12.51 17.12
CA ALA A 974 1.51 13.43 17.17
C ALA A 974 2.83 12.71 17.45
N ALA A 975 3.93 13.26 16.95
CA ALA A 975 5.27 12.74 17.19
C ALA A 975 6.30 13.87 17.35
N ASN A 976 7.33 13.63 18.18
CA ASN A 976 8.51 14.48 18.20
C ASN A 976 9.36 14.22 16.95
N VAL A 977 9.63 15.28 16.17
CA VAL A 977 10.36 15.18 14.89
C VAL A 977 11.73 15.85 14.93
N SER A 978 11.97 16.71 15.92
CA SER A 978 13.25 17.35 16.19
C SER A 978 13.25 17.88 17.62
N GLU A 979 14.40 18.35 18.09
CA GLU A 979 14.53 18.99 19.40
C GLU A 979 13.45 20.08 19.56
N ASN A 980 12.63 19.94 20.61
CA ASN A 980 11.52 20.84 20.94
C ASN A 980 10.52 21.08 19.80
N THR A 981 10.44 20.18 18.82
CA THR A 981 9.57 20.32 17.63
C THR A 981 8.72 19.07 17.45
N TYR A 982 7.41 19.27 17.29
CA TYR A 982 6.40 18.23 17.25
C TYR A 982 5.56 18.36 15.99
N LEU A 983 5.29 17.24 15.33
CA LEU A 983 4.32 17.15 14.25
C LEU A 983 3.01 16.65 14.84
N GLU A 984 1.92 17.36 14.58
CA GLU A 984 0.57 17.03 14.97
C GLU A 984 -0.30 16.88 13.71
N SER A 985 -1.23 15.94 13.77
CA SER A 985 -2.27 15.75 12.76
C SER A 985 -3.66 15.85 13.38
N ASP A 986 -4.66 16.18 12.58
CA ASP A 986 -6.05 16.30 13.04
C ASP A 986 -7.05 15.49 12.21
N ALA A 987 -8.30 15.46 12.69
CA ALA A 987 -9.41 14.74 12.07
C ALA A 987 -9.92 15.38 10.78
N GLU A 988 -9.62 16.66 10.53
CA GLU A 988 -9.97 17.39 9.31
C GLU A 988 -8.91 17.17 8.20
N GLY A 989 -7.80 16.48 8.52
CA GLY A 989 -6.73 16.13 7.60
C GLY A 989 -5.60 17.16 7.53
N ASN A 990 -5.50 18.09 8.49
CA ASN A 990 -4.40 19.04 8.56
C ASN A 990 -3.15 18.44 9.24
N LEU A 991 -2.00 18.98 8.86
CA LEU A 991 -0.70 18.75 9.49
C LEU A 991 -0.16 20.06 10.05
N ILE A 992 0.29 20.04 11.30
CA ILE A 992 0.76 21.22 12.03
C ILE A 992 2.12 20.88 12.66
N VAL A 993 3.13 21.72 12.40
CA VAL A 993 4.44 21.61 13.06
C VAL A 993 4.52 22.65 14.16
N LEU A 994 4.58 22.17 15.40
CA LEU A 994 4.62 22.96 16.62
C LEU A 994 6.04 23.01 17.20
N GLN A 995 6.48 24.18 17.63
CA GLN A 995 7.77 24.38 18.28
C GLN A 995 7.59 24.93 19.69
N HIS A 996 8.32 24.34 20.64
CA HIS A 996 8.40 24.81 22.02
C HIS A 996 9.60 25.75 22.20
N ASP A 997 9.33 27.03 22.45
CA ASP A 997 10.34 28.06 22.66
C ASP A 997 10.79 28.11 24.14
N VAL A 998 11.65 27.17 24.53
CA VAL A 998 12.16 27.04 25.92
C VAL A 998 12.91 28.31 26.36
N ASN A 999 13.53 29.03 25.42
CA ASN A 999 14.31 30.24 25.65
C ASN A 999 13.50 31.53 25.53
N GLY A 1000 12.17 31.43 25.47
CA GLY A 1000 11.27 32.58 25.39
C GLY A 1000 11.54 33.62 26.50
N TYR A 1001 11.39 34.90 26.14
CA TYR A 1001 11.68 36.00 27.07
C TYR A 1001 10.68 36.04 28.23
N SER A 1002 9.38 35.88 27.95
CA SER A 1002 8.33 35.84 28.97
C SER A 1002 7.96 34.40 29.37
N ALA A 1003 7.33 34.25 30.55
CA ALA A 1003 6.78 32.96 30.99
C ALA A 1003 5.66 32.46 30.06
N ASP A 1004 4.88 33.39 29.48
CA ASP A 1004 3.82 33.06 28.52
C ASP A 1004 4.40 32.56 27.20
N ASP A 1005 5.51 33.13 26.73
CA ASP A 1005 6.20 32.65 25.51
C ASP A 1005 6.71 31.22 25.69
N ARG A 1006 7.26 30.89 26.87
CA ARG A 1006 7.72 29.53 27.20
C ARG A 1006 6.59 28.53 27.35
N ARG A 1007 5.37 28.99 27.64
CA ARG A 1007 4.18 28.13 27.80
C ARG A 1007 3.44 27.91 26.48
N ARG A 1008 3.68 28.72 25.45
CA ARG A 1008 3.00 28.63 24.16
C ARG A 1008 3.80 27.77 23.19
N LEU A 1009 3.13 26.80 22.57
CA LEU A 1009 3.64 26.15 21.37
C LEU A 1009 3.35 27.06 20.16
N LYS A 1010 4.38 27.34 19.37
CA LYS A 1010 4.30 28.19 18.18
C LYS A 1010 4.13 27.32 16.94
N VAL A 1011 3.20 27.67 16.06
CA VAL A 1011 3.07 27.03 14.75
C VAL A 1011 4.21 27.52 13.84
N VAL A 1012 5.00 26.59 13.31
CA VAL A 1012 6.14 26.87 12.43
C VAL A 1012 5.81 26.53 10.97
N SER A 1013 5.00 25.50 10.75
CA SER A 1013 4.57 25.06 9.41
C SER A 1013 3.19 24.41 9.51
N GLU A 1014 2.38 24.58 8.47
CA GLU A 1014 1.03 23.99 8.40
C GLU A 1014 0.62 23.74 6.95
N MET A 1015 -0.12 22.65 6.72
CA MET A 1015 -0.73 22.32 5.43
C MET A 1015 -1.94 21.40 5.62
N LEU A 1016 -2.83 21.38 4.63
CA LEU A 1016 -3.92 20.40 4.55
C LEU A 1016 -3.48 19.20 3.69
N LEU A 1017 -3.38 18.02 4.31
CA LEU A 1017 -3.12 16.77 3.60
C LEU A 1017 -4.37 16.30 2.83
N GLY A 1018 -5.56 16.54 3.39
CA GLY A 1018 -6.83 16.08 2.82
C GLY A 1018 -7.19 14.63 3.18
N GLU A 1019 -6.37 13.99 4.03
CA GLU A 1019 -6.62 12.65 4.57
C GLU A 1019 -6.37 12.66 6.07
N MET A 1020 -7.20 11.91 6.82
CA MET A 1020 -7.03 11.74 8.26
C MET A 1020 -5.85 10.79 8.53
N VAL A 1021 -4.90 11.25 9.34
CA VAL A 1021 -3.73 10.46 9.76
C VAL A 1021 -4.06 9.73 11.06
N ASN A 1022 -3.97 8.40 11.05
CA ASN A 1022 -4.22 7.56 12.23
C ASN A 1022 -2.98 7.38 13.10
N ARG A 1023 -1.79 7.38 12.49
CA ARG A 1023 -0.53 7.13 13.20
C ARG A 1023 0.63 7.90 12.58
N ILE A 1024 1.48 8.44 13.45
CA ILE A 1024 2.77 9.04 13.09
C ILE A 1024 3.85 8.28 13.84
N LEU A 1025 4.82 7.72 13.12
CA LEU A 1025 5.96 7.02 13.72
C LEU A 1025 7.24 7.82 13.43
N PRO A 1026 7.92 8.37 14.47
CA PRO A 1026 9.17 9.05 14.28
C PRO A 1026 10.28 8.08 13.86
N ILE A 1027 11.17 8.52 12.98
CA ILE A 1027 12.34 7.79 12.52
C ILE A 1027 13.60 8.65 12.68
N SER A 1028 14.73 7.99 12.93
CA SER A 1028 16.03 8.65 13.01
C SER A 1028 16.92 8.10 11.90
N VAL A 1029 17.11 8.90 10.85
CA VAL A 1029 17.98 8.59 9.72
C VAL A 1029 19.23 9.46 9.82
N GLN A 1030 20.41 8.87 9.60
CA GLN A 1030 21.65 9.65 9.56
C GLN A 1030 21.69 10.50 8.27
N PRO A 1031 21.76 11.84 8.37
CA PRO A 1031 21.72 12.71 7.21
C PRO A 1031 23.02 12.57 6.39
N THR A 1032 22.89 12.51 5.07
CA THR A 1032 24.04 12.61 4.17
C THR A 1032 24.56 14.05 4.12
N PRO A 1033 25.87 14.29 3.89
CA PRO A 1033 26.43 15.64 3.91
C PRO A 1033 25.77 16.64 2.94
N ASN A 1034 25.15 16.15 1.86
CA ASN A 1034 24.45 16.93 0.84
C ASN A 1034 22.93 16.68 0.82
N ALA A 1035 22.35 16.16 1.92
CA ALA A 1035 20.92 15.87 1.99
C ALA A 1035 20.08 17.15 1.83
N LEU A 1036 19.19 17.16 0.84
CA LEU A 1036 18.24 18.26 0.61
C LEU A 1036 17.18 18.32 1.72
N VAL A 1037 16.74 17.13 2.15
CA VAL A 1037 15.76 16.91 3.21
C VAL A 1037 16.25 15.81 4.13
N VAL A 1038 15.86 15.89 5.41
CA VAL A 1038 16.21 14.89 6.42
C VAL A 1038 14.93 14.18 6.86
N PRO A 1039 14.75 12.88 6.51
CA PRO A 1039 13.62 12.06 6.96
C PRO A 1039 13.47 12.07 8.49
N ARG A 1040 12.24 12.25 8.99
CA ARG A 1040 11.95 12.35 10.44
C ARG A 1040 10.77 11.53 10.91
N ALA A 1041 9.78 11.24 10.06
CA ALA A 1041 8.65 10.39 10.45
C ALA A 1041 7.98 9.75 9.25
N PHE A 1042 7.30 8.63 9.48
CA PHE A 1042 6.30 8.07 8.57
C PHE A 1042 4.89 8.36 9.09
N LEU A 1043 3.96 8.61 8.17
CA LEU A 1043 2.55 8.88 8.47
C LEU A 1043 1.68 7.86 7.73
N ALA A 1044 0.66 7.34 8.40
CA ALA A 1044 -0.30 6.42 7.81
C ALA A 1044 -1.73 6.97 7.92
N THR A 1045 -2.48 6.86 6.82
CA THR A 1045 -3.81 7.48 6.69
C THR A 1045 -4.95 6.46 6.62
N VAL A 1046 -6.17 6.97 6.82
CA VAL A 1046 -7.42 6.21 6.68
C VAL A 1046 -7.67 5.75 5.24
N ASP A 1047 -7.22 6.48 4.21
CA ASP A 1047 -7.45 6.13 2.80
C ASP A 1047 -6.34 5.23 2.21
N GLY A 1048 -5.40 4.77 3.05
CA GLY A 1048 -4.36 3.80 2.70
C GLY A 1048 -3.07 4.42 2.17
N SER A 1049 -2.89 5.73 2.36
CA SER A 1049 -1.67 6.43 1.98
C SER A 1049 -0.61 6.31 3.07
N LEU A 1050 0.65 6.14 2.65
CA LEU A 1050 1.83 6.23 3.51
C LEU A 1050 2.66 7.42 3.05
N HIS A 1051 3.04 8.29 3.97
CA HIS A 1051 3.84 9.47 3.65
C HIS A 1051 5.14 9.50 4.44
N LEU A 1052 6.19 9.99 3.81
CA LEU A 1052 7.43 10.39 4.45
C LEU A 1052 7.38 11.87 4.81
N PHE A 1053 7.54 12.18 6.10
CA PHE A 1053 7.76 13.53 6.58
C PHE A 1053 9.25 13.78 6.81
N ALA A 1054 9.74 14.90 6.30
CA ALA A 1054 11.13 15.33 6.41
C ALA A 1054 11.26 16.81 6.75
N LEU A 1055 12.42 17.20 7.29
CA LEU A 1055 12.78 18.59 7.51
C LEU A 1055 13.73 19.07 6.42
N ILE A 1056 13.45 20.23 5.83
CA ILE A 1056 14.25 20.79 4.75
C ILE A 1056 15.54 21.41 5.30
N ALA A 1057 16.68 21.07 4.68
CA ALA A 1057 17.98 21.64 5.01
C ALA A 1057 17.95 23.18 4.86
N PRO A 1058 18.54 23.95 5.80
CA PRO A 1058 18.42 25.42 5.79
C PRO A 1058 18.78 26.11 4.48
N GLY A 1059 19.78 25.59 3.74
CA GLY A 1059 20.21 26.15 2.45
C GLY A 1059 19.21 25.93 1.29
N MET A 1060 18.32 24.93 1.40
CA MET A 1060 17.39 24.54 0.33
C MET A 1060 15.98 25.06 0.53
N GLN A 1061 15.68 25.63 1.70
CA GLN A 1061 14.34 26.07 2.09
C GLN A 1061 13.70 27.05 1.09
N ASP A 1062 14.45 28.07 0.71
CA ASP A 1062 13.97 29.11 -0.22
C ASP A 1062 13.82 28.57 -1.65
N LEU A 1063 14.75 27.72 -2.10
CA LEU A 1063 14.70 27.12 -3.43
C LEU A 1063 13.45 26.25 -3.61
N LEU A 1064 13.19 25.34 -2.67
CA LEU A 1064 12.08 24.39 -2.79
C LEU A 1064 10.71 25.07 -2.70
N ILE A 1065 10.56 26.13 -1.90
CA ILE A 1065 9.32 26.91 -1.85
C ILE A 1065 9.10 27.66 -3.16
N ARG A 1066 10.14 28.32 -3.70
CA ARG A 1066 10.05 29.01 -4.99
C ARG A 1066 9.72 28.03 -6.12
N LEU A 1067 10.32 26.84 -6.10
CA LEU A 1067 10.04 25.77 -7.04
C LEU A 1067 8.58 25.32 -6.98
N GLN A 1068 8.06 25.01 -5.79
CA GLN A 1068 6.67 24.63 -5.60
C GLN A 1068 5.71 25.68 -6.16
N ASN A 1069 5.93 26.97 -5.86
CA ASN A 1069 5.06 28.04 -6.32
C ASN A 1069 5.11 28.18 -7.85
N ALA A 1070 6.30 28.13 -8.44
CA ALA A 1070 6.47 28.22 -9.90
C ALA A 1070 5.79 27.04 -10.65
N ILE A 1071 5.83 25.83 -10.07
CA ILE A 1071 5.12 24.65 -10.59
C ILE A 1071 3.61 24.82 -10.43
N ALA A 1072 3.15 25.22 -9.24
CA ALA A 1072 1.72 25.36 -8.92
C ALA A 1072 1.00 26.39 -9.80
N GLU A 1073 1.69 27.43 -10.27
CA GLU A 1073 1.12 28.43 -11.19
C GLU A 1073 0.94 27.91 -12.62
N ARG A 1074 1.78 26.97 -13.06
CA ARG A 1074 1.83 26.47 -14.44
C ARG A 1074 1.09 25.15 -14.63
N VAL A 1075 1.17 24.25 -13.65
CA VAL A 1075 0.55 22.93 -13.72
C VAL A 1075 -0.88 23.01 -13.19
N ARG A 1076 -1.84 22.89 -14.10
CA ARG A 1076 -3.27 22.93 -13.76
C ARG A 1076 -3.80 21.54 -13.47
N SER A 1077 -4.53 21.43 -12.37
CA SER A 1077 -5.32 20.24 -12.04
C SER A 1077 -6.65 20.26 -12.83
N PRO A 1078 -7.21 19.09 -13.20
CA PRO A 1078 -8.55 19.04 -13.77
C PRO A 1078 -9.57 19.75 -12.86
N GLY A 1079 -10.52 20.47 -13.46
CA GLY A 1079 -11.44 21.36 -12.74
C GLY A 1079 -10.87 22.73 -12.39
N TYR A 1080 -9.61 23.02 -12.74
CA TYR A 1080 -8.94 24.31 -12.52
C TYR A 1080 -8.91 24.79 -11.05
N VAL A 1081 -8.95 23.84 -10.10
CA VAL A 1081 -8.83 24.17 -8.68
C VAL A 1081 -7.41 24.72 -8.42
N PRO A 1082 -7.27 25.85 -7.69
CA PRO A 1082 -5.95 26.37 -7.32
C PRO A 1082 -5.23 25.48 -6.30
N PHE A 1083 -3.90 25.33 -6.44
CA PHE A 1083 -3.06 24.59 -5.49
C PHE A 1083 -3.11 25.16 -4.07
N SER A 1084 -3.09 26.50 -3.94
CA SER A 1084 -3.22 27.18 -2.64
C SER A 1084 -4.50 26.76 -1.93
N LYS A 1085 -5.62 26.70 -2.65
CA LYS A 1085 -6.89 26.23 -2.09
C LYS A 1085 -6.71 24.81 -1.59
N PHE A 1086 -6.18 23.91 -2.41
CA PHE A 1086 -5.98 22.48 -2.09
C PHE A 1086 -5.10 22.19 -0.86
N ARG A 1087 -4.00 22.92 -0.65
CA ARG A 1087 -3.07 22.66 0.46
C ARG A 1087 -3.15 23.66 1.62
N GLY A 1088 -3.95 24.72 1.49
CA GLY A 1088 -4.21 25.66 2.57
C GLY A 1088 -4.93 25.00 3.75
N PHE A 1089 -4.47 25.29 4.96
CA PHE A 1089 -5.07 24.81 6.21
C PHE A 1089 -6.57 25.10 6.26
N ARG A 1090 -7.38 24.14 6.71
CA ARG A 1090 -8.83 24.34 6.84
C ARG A 1090 -9.35 23.68 8.10
N SER A 1091 -10.09 24.45 8.90
CA SER A 1091 -10.93 23.97 9.99
C SER A 1091 -12.28 24.65 9.98
N GLY A 1092 -13.20 24.19 10.82
CA GLY A 1092 -14.49 24.87 11.03
C GLY A 1092 -14.40 26.35 11.45
N VAL A 1093 -13.22 26.84 11.84
CA VAL A 1093 -13.00 28.23 12.29
C VAL A 1093 -12.04 29.01 11.40
N ARG A 1094 -11.09 28.35 10.73
CA ARG A 1094 -10.04 29.00 9.92
C ARG A 1094 -9.95 28.35 8.54
N ASP A 1095 -9.93 29.16 7.48
CA ASP A 1095 -9.73 28.71 6.11
C ASP A 1095 -8.62 29.52 5.46
N MET A 1096 -7.47 28.89 5.21
CA MET A 1096 -6.27 29.47 4.60
C MET A 1096 -6.16 29.10 3.12
N GLY A 1097 -7.27 28.71 2.47
CA GLY A 1097 -7.27 28.30 1.06
C GLY A 1097 -6.81 29.39 0.06
N GLU A 1098 -6.84 30.67 0.43
CA GLU A 1098 -6.30 31.73 -0.43
C GLU A 1098 -4.77 31.86 -0.32
N GLU A 1099 -4.22 31.59 0.86
CA GLU A 1099 -2.78 31.73 1.16
C GLU A 1099 -1.97 30.48 0.81
N GLY A 1100 -2.58 29.29 0.90
CA GLY A 1100 -1.91 28.02 0.64
C GLY A 1100 -1.13 27.47 1.85
N PRO A 1101 -0.24 26.50 1.62
CA PRO A 1101 0.53 25.88 2.69
C PRO A 1101 1.59 26.85 3.22
N VAL A 1102 1.78 26.89 4.54
CA VAL A 1102 2.71 27.81 5.20
C VAL A 1102 3.99 27.08 5.57
N ARG A 1103 5.11 27.47 4.95
CA ARG A 1103 6.47 26.93 5.21
C ARG A 1103 6.55 25.39 5.11
N PHE A 1104 5.71 24.84 4.23
CA PHE A 1104 5.55 23.43 3.96
C PHE A 1104 5.68 23.20 2.44
N VAL A 1105 6.48 22.21 2.06
CA VAL A 1105 6.67 21.80 0.66
C VAL A 1105 6.01 20.43 0.44
N ASP A 1106 5.15 20.37 -0.57
CA ASP A 1106 4.48 19.17 -1.06
C ASP A 1106 5.35 18.50 -2.14
N GLY A 1107 5.88 17.32 -1.83
CA GLY A 1107 6.71 16.52 -2.70
C GLY A 1107 5.98 16.09 -3.97
N GLU A 1108 4.68 15.76 -3.88
CA GLU A 1108 3.90 15.38 -5.07
C GLU A 1108 3.75 16.56 -6.03
N CYS A 1109 3.73 17.80 -5.52
CA CYS A 1109 3.75 18.99 -6.36
C CYS A 1109 5.11 19.18 -7.03
N VAL A 1110 6.21 19.03 -6.27
CA VAL A 1110 7.58 19.19 -6.79
C VAL A 1110 7.90 18.15 -7.86
N GLU A 1111 7.45 16.91 -7.69
CA GLU A 1111 7.68 15.81 -8.64
C GLU A 1111 7.05 16.04 -10.01
N ARG A 1112 5.95 16.80 -10.10
CA ARG A 1112 5.31 17.16 -11.38
C ARG A 1112 6.22 17.94 -12.31
N PHE A 1113 7.32 18.50 -11.80
CA PHE A 1113 8.36 19.08 -12.65
C PHE A 1113 8.87 18.06 -13.69
N LEU A 1114 8.99 16.79 -13.31
CA LEU A 1114 9.45 15.71 -14.19
C LEU A 1114 8.45 15.44 -15.34
N ASP A 1115 7.15 15.61 -15.07
CA ASP A 1115 6.07 15.40 -16.03
C ASP A 1115 5.90 16.58 -17.01
N CYS A 1116 6.52 17.74 -16.72
CA CYS A 1116 6.39 18.94 -17.55
C CYS A 1116 7.21 18.83 -18.85
N GLY A 1117 6.67 19.39 -19.94
CA GLY A 1117 7.45 19.56 -21.18
C GLY A 1117 8.67 20.46 -20.98
N VAL A 1118 9.69 20.27 -21.84
CA VAL A 1118 11.01 20.95 -21.73
C VAL A 1118 10.88 22.47 -21.68
N GLU A 1119 10.00 23.06 -22.49
CA GLU A 1119 9.77 24.51 -22.50
C GLU A 1119 9.27 25.03 -21.15
N VAL A 1120 8.32 24.32 -20.54
CA VAL A 1120 7.77 24.66 -19.22
C VAL A 1120 8.83 24.49 -18.13
N GLN A 1121 9.66 23.44 -18.22
CA GLN A 1121 10.77 23.24 -17.30
C GLN A 1121 11.78 24.40 -17.36
N GLU A 1122 12.15 24.86 -18.56
CA GLU A 1122 13.07 26.00 -18.72
C GLU A 1122 12.51 27.31 -18.15
N GLU A 1123 11.21 27.56 -18.34
CA GLU A 1123 10.54 28.71 -17.73
C GLU A 1123 10.54 28.66 -16.20
N ILE A 1124 10.25 27.50 -15.61
CA ILE A 1124 10.31 27.28 -14.16
C ILE A 1124 11.74 27.52 -13.67
N CYS A 1125 12.74 26.96 -14.35
CA CYS A 1125 14.16 27.15 -14.00
C CYS A 1125 14.54 28.64 -14.00
N LYS A 1126 14.06 29.41 -14.97
CA LYS A 1126 14.31 30.85 -15.05
C LYS A 1126 13.73 31.60 -13.85
N GLU A 1127 12.51 31.27 -13.44
CA GLU A 1127 11.85 31.92 -12.30
C GLU A 1127 12.50 31.57 -10.95
N VAL A 1128 12.96 30.33 -10.81
CA VAL A 1128 13.63 29.85 -9.59
C VAL A 1128 15.08 30.35 -9.50
N GLY A 1129 15.61 30.99 -10.56
CA GLY A 1129 16.97 31.56 -10.60
C GLY A 1129 18.04 30.54 -11.00
N MET A 1130 17.64 29.49 -11.71
CA MET A 1130 18.49 28.41 -12.25
C MET A 1130 18.43 28.37 -13.78
N GLU A 1131 18.48 29.54 -14.43
CA GLU A 1131 18.41 29.65 -15.90
C GLU A 1131 19.51 28.81 -16.58
N GLY A 1132 19.13 27.98 -17.56
CA GLY A 1132 20.03 27.07 -18.28
C GLY A 1132 20.48 25.82 -17.49
N LYS A 1133 19.87 25.53 -16.34
CA LYS A 1133 20.22 24.39 -15.46
C LYS A 1133 19.03 23.43 -15.24
N SER A 1134 18.23 23.21 -16.28
CA SER A 1134 17.07 22.29 -16.22
C SER A 1134 17.48 20.87 -15.84
N GLU A 1135 18.59 20.36 -16.37
CA GLU A 1135 19.12 19.03 -16.03
C GLU A 1135 19.58 18.93 -14.56
N GLU A 1136 20.18 19.99 -14.00
CA GLU A 1136 20.59 20.02 -12.59
C GLU A 1136 19.36 19.98 -11.66
N LEU A 1137 18.32 20.74 -12.02
CA LEU A 1137 17.06 20.77 -11.27
C LEU A 1137 16.30 19.44 -11.41
N ARG A 1138 16.31 18.82 -12.60
CA ARG A 1138 15.73 17.49 -12.83
C ARG A 1138 16.40 16.44 -11.95
N GLY A 1139 17.73 16.37 -11.97
CA GLY A 1139 18.49 15.46 -11.12
C GLY A 1139 18.25 15.68 -9.63
N MET A 1140 18.01 16.93 -9.21
CA MET A 1140 17.63 17.24 -7.83
C MET A 1140 16.24 16.70 -7.47
N VAL A 1141 15.24 16.87 -8.33
CA VAL A 1141 13.87 16.37 -8.11
C VAL A 1141 13.85 14.84 -8.15
N GLU A 1142 14.57 14.21 -9.07
CA GLU A 1142 14.78 12.76 -9.07
C GLU A 1142 15.43 12.27 -7.78
N GLY A 1143 16.43 13.00 -7.27
CA GLY A 1143 17.05 12.73 -5.99
C GLY A 1143 16.06 12.77 -4.82
N LEU A 1144 15.07 13.68 -4.84
CA LEU A 1144 13.99 13.73 -3.85
C LEU A 1144 13.02 12.54 -3.99
N ARG A 1145 12.67 12.17 -5.22
CA ARG A 1145 11.83 10.98 -5.53
C ARG A 1145 12.46 9.70 -4.98
N ARG A 1146 13.79 9.58 -5.03
CA ARG A 1146 14.52 8.39 -4.54
C ARG A 1146 14.55 8.22 -3.02
N ILE A 1147 14.16 9.23 -2.23
CA ILE A 1147 14.21 9.16 -0.75
C ILE A 1147 13.05 8.31 -0.19
N HIS A 1148 11.96 8.19 -0.94
CA HIS A 1148 10.71 7.62 -0.47
C HIS A 1148 10.19 6.49 -1.37
#